data_AF-A0A973P0I5-F1
#
_entry.id   AF-A0A973P0I5-F1
#
_cell.length_a   1.000
_cell.length_b   1.000
_cell.length_c   1.000
_cell.angle_alpha   90.00
_cell.angle_beta   90.00
_cell.angle_gamma   90.00
#
_symmetry.space_group_name_H-M   'P 1'
#
loop_
_entity.id
_entity.type
_entity.pdbx_description
1 polymer ?
#
loop_
_entity_poly.entity_id
_entity_poly.type
_entity_poly.pdbx_seq_one_letter_code
_entity_poly.pdbx_strand_id
1 'polypeptide(L)'
;MRVVITGVGMVSAVGADAAACWAAILAGRSGIGPVDAVPTDGLGTRVGGQSPIADVPGQDRCLTLALAAAGEAVGHAGLAAAGYAPERVGVVVGSSLGSMRSIERFHRQWLADGLRRADIRLLKGYEIHSVADVVAARLNLTGPRSLLSNACAAGAVAIGYGLELLWAGEADAVLVGGVDPLASLSFNGFNSLGALDAGPCSPYTRSAGLNLGEGAGFLVLETADAAAARGADVIAEAAGYGLSADAHHQTAPDPGGDGALRAMAAALASAGNTPDEVDYINGHGTGTPTNDAVEPKAILSLFSPFGPPPPTSSTKSMIGHTLGAAGAVEAVVCALAVRDGMLPPTVNTGGAAAPSGLDIVPETARPAEVNLVVSNSFAFGGNNAAVVVRDPAGFGTPPAALAAAEGREVFITGIAGLAGGATDHAGLLAALAAAEPVYTGEVDVPDYGVRPAGTVDPARITAGINPAVLRRMDPVSRLGAAAVAQLHALIGKPDRRVAERTGLIFATGLAPITPVEQFNRGVILQGPAGANPRFFPNTVVNAAAGHIAILHRFRGVTATICGGGTSTLNALHYAYRMIRRGAADRIVVVVADECPDAVLAGHVKVPGYLSQKGIRPFHGGGTVLTAGAVAVVLESAAGAAESGAAPVARIAGFGITGDDSGMAGLRGDGEAWGRSFTEALRAAGLGPGDIGMVAAAAMGRDAVDGPEARALAAAGLATRPVTATKSVLGETLGSAAGLGLLAAVRALADGTLPGTWAVDVAPAAVPGLVPQGGGVAEVEHALVSSFAYGGSYFSLVVSRAG
;
A
#
# COMPACT_ATOMS: atom_id res chain seq x y z
N MET A 1 9.02 -22.54 -1.77
CA MET A 1 10.37 -21.95 -1.93
C MET A 1 10.79 -21.30 -0.62
N ARG A 2 12.05 -21.41 -0.19
CA ARG A 2 12.55 -20.71 1.03
C ARG A 2 13.10 -19.33 0.67
N VAL A 3 12.84 -18.34 1.52
CA VAL A 3 13.32 -16.95 1.35
C VAL A 3 14.14 -16.54 2.56
N VAL A 4 15.36 -16.08 2.31
CA VAL A 4 16.34 -15.72 3.34
C VAL A 4 16.62 -14.22 3.33
N ILE A 5 17.04 -13.72 4.49
CA ILE A 5 17.50 -12.36 4.70
C ILE A 5 19.02 -12.36 4.60
N THR A 6 19.57 -11.64 3.64
CA THR A 6 21.03 -11.56 3.40
C THR A 6 21.61 -10.19 3.68
N GLY A 7 20.75 -9.18 3.87
CA GLY A 7 21.15 -7.84 4.27
C GLY A 7 20.11 -7.19 5.16
N VAL A 8 20.58 -6.43 6.14
CA VAL A 8 19.77 -5.60 7.02
C VAL A 8 20.35 -4.18 7.03
N GLY A 9 19.47 -3.19 7.15
CA GLY A 9 19.82 -1.81 7.41
C GLY A 9 18.77 -1.14 8.28
N MET A 10 19.18 -0.27 9.20
CA MET A 10 18.27 0.31 10.18
C MET A 10 18.77 1.65 10.71
N VAL A 11 17.88 2.64 10.70
CA VAL A 11 18.06 3.94 11.35
C VAL A 11 16.91 4.15 12.33
N SER A 12 17.21 4.56 13.56
CA SER A 12 16.19 4.83 14.57
C SER A 12 16.65 5.90 15.55
N ALA A 13 15.87 6.15 16.60
CA ALA A 13 16.24 7.08 17.67
C ALA A 13 17.52 6.67 18.45
N VAL A 14 17.90 5.39 18.41
CA VAL A 14 19.03 4.87 19.21
C VAL A 14 20.31 4.64 18.40
N GLY A 15 20.29 4.87 17.08
CA GLY A 15 21.45 4.64 16.22
C GLY A 15 21.25 5.10 14.77
N ALA A 16 22.37 5.30 14.07
CA ALA A 16 22.43 5.76 12.69
C ALA A 16 22.60 4.63 11.66
N ASP A 17 22.77 3.39 12.14
CA ASP A 17 22.97 2.18 11.36
C ASP A 17 22.50 0.95 12.19
N ALA A 18 22.37 -0.21 11.54
CA ALA A 18 21.81 -1.41 12.15
C ALA A 18 22.66 -1.92 13.33
N ALA A 19 23.99 -1.86 13.21
CA ALA A 19 24.90 -2.31 14.26
C ALA A 19 24.80 -1.44 15.52
N ALA A 20 24.81 -0.11 15.37
CA ALA A 20 24.67 0.83 16.46
C ALA A 20 23.29 0.74 17.13
N CYS A 21 22.23 0.62 16.32
CA CYS A 21 20.88 0.44 16.82
C CYS A 21 20.75 -0.85 17.63
N TRP A 22 21.24 -1.97 17.11
CA TRP A 22 21.16 -3.27 17.78
C TRP A 22 21.93 -3.30 19.11
N ALA A 23 23.16 -2.78 19.11
CA ALA A 23 23.95 -2.65 20.34
C ALA A 23 23.28 -1.74 21.39
N ALA A 24 22.53 -0.73 20.95
CA ALA A 24 21.75 0.12 21.86
C ALA A 24 20.53 -0.57 22.43
N ILE A 25 19.81 -1.32 21.59
CA ILE A 25 18.63 -2.11 21.97
C ILE A 25 19.01 -3.17 23.01
N LEU A 26 20.07 -3.95 22.78
CA LEU A 26 20.53 -4.95 23.74
C LEU A 26 21.01 -4.35 25.07
N ALA A 27 21.54 -3.13 25.03
CA ALA A 27 21.95 -2.40 26.23
C ALA A 27 20.78 -1.72 26.96
N GLY A 28 19.53 -1.86 26.48
CA GLY A 28 18.36 -1.22 27.07
C GLY A 28 18.40 0.31 27.01
N ARG A 29 19.11 0.91 26.03
CA ARG A 29 19.21 2.37 25.92
C ARG A 29 17.96 2.94 25.27
N SER A 30 17.25 3.82 25.99
CA SER A 30 16.14 4.57 25.42
C SER A 30 16.62 5.77 24.61
N GLY A 31 16.14 5.88 23.37
CA GLY A 31 16.29 7.04 22.49
C GLY A 31 15.12 8.02 22.60
N ILE A 32 14.17 7.79 23.51
CA ILE A 32 13.06 8.71 23.76
C ILE A 32 13.58 9.89 24.58
N GLY A 33 13.63 11.06 23.95
CA GLY A 33 14.12 12.30 24.54
C GLY A 33 13.42 13.52 23.97
N PRO A 34 13.84 14.74 24.34
CA PRO A 34 13.29 15.98 23.79
C PRO A 34 13.33 16.01 22.25
N VAL A 35 12.24 16.45 21.62
CA VAL A 35 12.12 16.57 20.16
C VAL A 35 12.21 18.03 19.74
N ASP A 36 13.11 18.33 18.80
CA ASP A 36 13.25 19.65 18.16
C ASP A 36 12.92 19.63 16.66
N ALA A 37 12.77 18.44 16.07
CA ALA A 37 12.41 18.24 14.67
C ALA A 37 11.03 18.80 14.28
N VAL A 38 10.11 18.94 15.25
CA VAL A 38 8.78 19.50 15.06
C VAL A 38 8.38 20.36 16.26
N PRO A 39 7.51 21.38 16.08
CA PRO A 39 7.03 22.18 17.21
C PRO A 39 6.21 21.32 18.18
N THR A 40 6.58 21.34 19.47
CA THR A 40 5.87 20.60 20.53
C THR A 40 5.13 21.51 21.52
N ASP A 41 5.15 22.83 21.32
CA ASP A 41 4.48 23.76 22.23
C ASP A 41 2.96 23.58 22.20
N GLY A 42 2.35 23.44 23.37
CA GLY A 42 0.91 23.19 23.52
C GLY A 42 0.49 21.73 23.34
N LEU A 43 1.44 20.81 23.13
CA LEU A 43 1.19 19.37 23.12
C LEU A 43 1.32 18.77 24.54
N GLY A 44 0.63 17.64 24.78
CA GLY A 44 0.72 16.86 26.01
C GLY A 44 2.07 16.15 26.21
N THR A 45 2.96 16.21 25.22
CA THR A 45 4.30 15.66 25.29
C THR A 45 5.31 16.56 24.57
N ARG A 46 6.57 16.48 25.02
CA ARG A 46 7.73 17.14 24.38
C ARG A 46 8.80 16.12 24.01
N VAL A 47 8.53 14.84 24.20
CA VAL A 47 9.49 13.76 24.00
C VAL A 47 9.05 12.80 22.90
N GLY A 48 10.04 12.17 22.26
CA GLY A 48 9.86 11.25 21.15
C GLY A 48 11.20 10.62 20.75
N GLY A 49 11.15 9.63 19.86
CA GLY A 49 12.31 8.98 19.30
C GLY A 49 12.78 9.69 18.03
N GLN A 50 13.68 10.67 18.18
CA GLN A 50 14.26 11.39 17.04
C GLN A 50 15.57 10.74 16.59
N SER A 51 15.72 10.46 15.29
CA SER A 51 16.93 9.83 14.77
C SER A 51 18.14 10.78 14.79
N PRO A 52 19.35 10.28 15.08
CA PRO A 52 20.56 11.11 15.15
C PRO A 52 21.09 11.53 13.77
N ILE A 53 20.60 10.96 12.66
CA ILE A 53 21.11 11.34 11.33
C ILE A 53 20.65 12.76 10.98
N ALA A 54 21.51 13.55 10.35
CA ALA A 54 21.21 14.92 9.96
C ALA A 54 20.32 14.98 8.70
N ASP A 55 19.56 16.07 8.56
CA ASP A 55 18.81 16.34 7.33
C ASP A 55 19.74 16.66 6.16
N VAL A 56 19.38 16.16 4.97
CA VAL A 56 20.06 16.49 3.72
C VAL A 56 19.35 17.68 3.06
N PRO A 57 20.03 18.83 2.82
CA PRO A 57 19.40 20.01 2.22
C PRO A 57 18.70 19.70 0.90
N GLY A 58 17.44 20.14 0.77
CA GLY A 58 16.64 19.93 -0.43
C GLY A 58 16.00 18.54 -0.55
N GLN A 59 16.27 17.64 0.38
CA GLN A 59 15.67 16.30 0.45
C GLN A 59 14.70 16.22 1.64
N ASP A 60 13.57 15.52 1.48
CA ASP A 60 12.66 15.28 2.60
C ASP A 60 13.30 14.37 3.66
N ARG A 61 12.93 14.55 4.94
CA ARG A 61 13.38 13.70 6.05
C ARG A 61 13.11 12.23 5.78
N CYS A 62 11.93 11.92 5.23
CA CYS A 62 11.52 10.56 4.90
C CYS A 62 12.53 9.89 3.95
N LEU A 63 12.91 10.57 2.86
CA LEU A 63 13.86 10.05 1.89
C LEU A 63 15.27 9.91 2.48
N THR A 64 15.67 10.81 3.38
CA THR A 64 16.97 10.75 4.05
C THR A 64 17.11 9.50 4.91
N LEU A 65 16.08 9.20 5.72
CA LEU A 65 16.03 7.99 6.53
C LEU A 65 15.98 6.73 5.64
N ALA A 66 15.14 6.75 4.61
CA ALA A 66 14.94 5.62 3.70
C ALA A 66 16.23 5.25 2.98
N LEU A 67 16.91 6.22 2.36
CA LEU A 67 18.13 5.99 1.58
C LEU A 67 19.30 5.53 2.45
N ALA A 68 19.38 6.00 3.70
CA ALA A 68 20.40 5.55 4.64
C ALA A 68 20.24 4.06 4.96
N ALA A 69 19.06 3.65 5.43
CA ALA A 69 18.80 2.25 5.81
C ALA A 69 18.76 1.31 4.58
N ALA A 70 18.18 1.73 3.47
CA ALA A 70 18.15 0.94 2.24
C ALA A 70 19.55 0.73 1.65
N GLY A 71 20.38 1.79 1.63
CA GLY A 71 21.76 1.71 1.19
C GLY A 71 22.60 0.78 2.07
N GLU A 72 22.40 0.84 3.39
CA GLU A 72 23.02 -0.08 4.34
C GLU A 72 22.61 -1.54 4.07
N ALA A 73 21.32 -1.83 3.91
CA ALA A 73 20.83 -3.19 3.65
C ALA A 73 21.40 -3.78 2.35
N VAL A 74 21.39 -2.99 1.25
CA VAL A 74 21.95 -3.39 -0.05
C VAL A 74 23.45 -3.60 0.03
N GLY A 75 24.16 -2.74 0.77
CA GLY A 75 25.60 -2.88 1.02
C GLY A 75 25.93 -4.13 1.82
N HIS A 76 25.18 -4.39 2.89
CA HIS A 76 25.33 -5.58 3.73
C HIS A 76 25.09 -6.87 2.94
N ALA A 77 24.07 -6.92 2.09
CA ALA A 77 23.81 -8.08 1.22
C ALA A 77 24.90 -8.30 0.16
N GLY A 78 25.71 -7.29 -0.15
CA GLY A 78 26.66 -7.34 -1.27
C GLY A 78 25.96 -7.42 -2.62
N LEU A 79 24.77 -6.81 -2.76
CA LEU A 79 23.90 -7.00 -3.93
C LEU A 79 24.55 -6.55 -5.25
N ALA A 80 25.40 -5.52 -5.21
CA ALA A 80 26.15 -5.07 -6.38
C ALA A 80 27.09 -6.16 -6.94
N ALA A 81 27.61 -7.04 -6.07
CA ALA A 81 28.45 -8.17 -6.46
C ALA A 81 27.62 -9.43 -6.80
N ALA A 82 26.32 -9.44 -6.54
CA ALA A 82 25.45 -10.59 -6.80
C ALA A 82 25.16 -10.80 -8.30
N GLY A 83 25.34 -9.76 -9.13
CA GLY A 83 25.20 -9.87 -10.58
C GLY A 83 23.77 -10.03 -11.09
N TYR A 84 22.76 -9.77 -10.24
CA TYR A 84 21.36 -9.74 -10.69
C TYR A 84 21.15 -8.67 -11.75
N ALA A 85 20.30 -8.97 -12.72
CA ALA A 85 19.77 -7.93 -13.60
C ALA A 85 18.94 -6.94 -12.75
N PRO A 86 19.12 -5.61 -12.91
CA PRO A 86 18.35 -4.60 -12.17
C PRO A 86 16.82 -4.81 -12.24
N GLU A 87 16.33 -5.33 -13.37
CA GLU A 87 14.90 -5.62 -13.62
C GLU A 87 14.37 -6.80 -12.80
N ARG A 88 15.28 -7.59 -12.22
CA ARG A 88 14.96 -8.75 -11.37
C ARG A 88 15.11 -8.45 -9.88
N VAL A 89 15.43 -7.21 -9.53
CA VAL A 89 15.47 -6.76 -8.14
C VAL A 89 14.28 -5.85 -7.85
N GLY A 90 13.36 -6.34 -7.01
CA GLY A 90 12.17 -5.59 -6.61
C GLY A 90 12.40 -4.62 -5.45
N VAL A 91 11.52 -3.64 -5.31
CA VAL A 91 11.54 -2.65 -4.20
C VAL A 91 10.14 -2.49 -3.60
N VAL A 92 9.98 -2.87 -2.33
CA VAL A 92 8.69 -2.80 -1.64
C VAL A 92 8.83 -2.02 -0.34
N VAL A 93 8.15 -0.87 -0.23
CA VAL A 93 8.32 0.05 0.89
C VAL A 93 7.01 0.24 1.65
N GLY A 94 7.07 0.21 2.98
CA GLY A 94 5.98 0.62 3.86
C GLY A 94 6.15 2.07 4.34
N SER A 95 5.10 2.88 4.29
CA SER A 95 5.07 4.21 4.89
C SER A 95 3.64 4.64 5.20
N SER A 96 3.43 5.41 6.28
CA SER A 96 2.12 6.00 6.59
C SER A 96 2.06 7.48 6.22
N LEU A 97 3.20 8.17 6.21
CA LEU A 97 3.28 9.62 6.06
C LEU A 97 3.91 10.05 4.74
N GLY A 98 4.83 9.26 4.18
CA GLY A 98 5.63 9.68 3.04
C GLY A 98 6.42 10.96 3.34
N SER A 99 6.50 11.86 2.35
CA SER A 99 7.24 13.13 2.48
C SER A 99 6.42 14.23 3.17
N MET A 100 5.73 13.90 4.28
CA MET A 100 4.76 14.79 4.95
C MET A 100 5.35 16.14 5.37
N ARG A 101 6.64 16.21 5.74
CA ARG A 101 7.28 17.50 6.09
C ARG A 101 7.30 18.48 4.93
N SER A 102 7.59 18.00 3.73
CA SER A 102 7.50 18.81 2.50
C SER A 102 6.07 19.29 2.25
N ILE A 103 5.08 18.45 2.54
CA ILE A 103 3.66 18.78 2.34
C ILE A 103 3.18 19.82 3.34
N GLU A 104 3.55 19.69 4.61
CA GLU A 104 3.26 20.72 5.62
C GLU A 104 3.91 22.06 5.27
N ARG A 105 5.15 22.03 4.75
CA ARG A 105 5.83 23.25 4.26
C ARG A 105 5.07 23.87 3.09
N PHE A 106 4.60 23.06 2.14
CA PHE A 106 3.77 23.53 1.04
C PHE A 106 2.48 24.18 1.53
N HIS A 107 1.74 23.52 2.43
CA HIS A 107 0.51 24.07 3.01
C HIS A 107 0.77 25.39 3.75
N ARG A 108 1.84 25.50 4.54
CA ARG A 108 2.21 26.76 5.21
C ARG A 108 2.45 27.89 4.21
N GLN A 109 3.22 27.63 3.14
CA GLN A 109 3.47 28.61 2.08
C GLN A 109 2.19 29.00 1.34
N TRP A 110 1.33 28.02 1.02
CA TRP A 110 0.06 28.30 0.36
C TRP A 110 -0.86 29.16 1.23
N LEU A 111 -0.99 28.84 2.52
CA LEU A 111 -1.84 29.60 3.45
C LEU A 111 -1.31 31.01 3.73
N ALA A 112 0.01 31.18 3.85
CA ALA A 112 0.62 32.47 4.14
C ALA A 112 0.68 33.39 2.90
N ASP A 113 1.11 32.83 1.76
CA ASP A 113 1.52 33.61 0.60
C ASP A 113 0.62 33.40 -0.63
N GLY A 114 -0.32 32.46 -0.60
CA GLY A 114 -1.16 32.10 -1.74
C GLY A 114 -0.49 31.09 -2.68
N LEU A 115 -1.32 30.39 -3.47
CA LEU A 115 -0.91 29.25 -4.31
C LEU A 115 0.14 29.62 -5.36
N ARG A 116 0.06 30.84 -5.92
CA ARG A 116 1.02 31.36 -6.89
C ARG A 116 2.45 31.36 -6.35
N ARG A 117 2.64 31.72 -5.08
CA ARG A 117 3.96 31.84 -4.43
C ARG A 117 4.47 30.56 -3.78
N ALA A 118 3.60 29.61 -3.44
CA ALA A 118 4.00 28.32 -2.88
C ALA A 118 4.93 27.52 -3.82
N ASP A 119 5.97 26.90 -3.26
CA ASP A 119 6.94 26.10 -4.01
C ASP A 119 6.34 24.77 -4.47
N ILE A 120 6.07 24.68 -5.77
CA ILE A 120 5.38 23.52 -6.34
C ILE A 120 6.23 22.25 -6.32
N ARG A 121 7.56 22.37 -6.19
CA ARG A 121 8.46 21.19 -6.14
C ARG A 121 8.17 20.31 -4.92
N LEU A 122 7.59 20.90 -3.88
CA LEU A 122 7.19 20.20 -2.65
C LEU A 122 6.06 19.19 -2.90
N LEU A 123 5.23 19.39 -3.93
CA LEU A 123 4.14 18.48 -4.26
C LEU A 123 4.60 17.15 -4.86
N LYS A 124 5.84 17.07 -5.33
CA LYS A 124 6.40 15.79 -5.80
C LYS A 124 6.40 14.71 -4.72
N GLY A 125 6.44 15.11 -3.44
CA GLY A 125 6.38 14.21 -2.30
C GLY A 125 4.96 13.86 -1.83
N TYR A 126 3.92 14.36 -2.49
CA TYR A 126 2.52 14.13 -2.13
C TYR A 126 2.08 12.72 -2.51
N GLU A 127 2.61 12.22 -3.62
CA GLU A 127 2.58 10.81 -3.99
C GLU A 127 3.43 10.02 -2.99
N ILE A 128 2.79 9.35 -2.03
CA ILE A 128 3.51 8.61 -0.97
C ILE A 128 4.42 7.53 -1.59
N HIS A 129 4.01 6.91 -2.70
CA HIS A 129 4.83 5.93 -3.44
C HIS A 129 6.19 6.46 -3.91
N SER A 130 6.35 7.78 -4.02
CA SER A 130 7.60 8.40 -4.46
C SER A 130 8.80 8.02 -3.60
N VAL A 131 8.58 7.58 -2.35
CA VAL A 131 9.62 7.00 -1.50
C VAL A 131 10.23 5.74 -2.15
N ALA A 132 9.41 4.81 -2.63
CA ALA A 132 9.87 3.61 -3.34
C ALA A 132 10.58 3.99 -4.65
N ASP A 133 10.08 5.00 -5.36
CA ASP A 133 10.65 5.45 -6.63
C ASP A 133 12.06 6.05 -6.46
N VAL A 134 12.26 6.85 -5.40
CA VAL A 134 13.58 7.42 -5.09
C VAL A 134 14.56 6.34 -4.64
N VAL A 135 14.12 5.39 -3.82
CA VAL A 135 14.96 4.26 -3.40
C VAL A 135 15.39 3.43 -4.61
N ALA A 136 14.44 3.06 -5.47
CA ALA A 136 14.70 2.32 -6.70
C ALA A 136 15.69 3.06 -7.62
N ALA A 137 15.43 4.32 -7.92
CA ALA A 137 16.31 5.12 -8.80
C ALA A 137 17.71 5.32 -8.20
N ARG A 138 17.81 5.60 -6.89
CA ARG A 138 19.10 5.88 -6.24
C ARG A 138 20.00 4.65 -6.12
N LEU A 139 19.39 3.47 -6.09
CA LEU A 139 20.07 2.16 -5.99
C LEU A 139 20.12 1.41 -7.33
N ASN A 140 19.62 2.02 -8.42
CA ASN A 140 19.56 1.43 -9.76
C ASN A 140 18.84 0.07 -9.79
N LEU A 141 17.66 0.01 -9.16
CA LEU A 141 16.79 -1.17 -9.12
C LEU A 141 15.55 -0.88 -9.98
N THR A 142 15.34 -1.66 -11.04
CA THR A 142 14.31 -1.40 -12.07
C THR A 142 13.27 -2.52 -12.18
N GLY A 143 13.24 -3.43 -11.20
CA GLY A 143 12.25 -4.50 -11.10
C GLY A 143 10.89 -4.05 -10.55
N PRO A 144 10.05 -5.01 -10.12
CA PRO A 144 8.74 -4.73 -9.55
C PRO A 144 8.81 -3.80 -8.34
N ARG A 145 7.92 -2.81 -8.25
CA ARG A 145 7.91 -1.86 -7.14
C ARG A 145 6.53 -1.52 -6.62
N SER A 146 6.44 -1.28 -5.30
CA SER A 146 5.18 -0.97 -4.63
C SER A 146 5.39 -0.22 -3.33
N LEU A 147 4.37 0.54 -2.93
CA LEU A 147 4.28 1.12 -1.60
C LEU A 147 3.00 0.71 -0.88
N LEU A 148 3.18 0.24 0.36
CA LEU A 148 2.13 -0.21 1.27
C LEU A 148 1.92 0.86 2.34
N SER A 149 0.67 1.10 2.73
CA SER A 149 0.30 2.16 3.68
C SER A 149 -0.79 1.73 4.67
N ASN A 150 -0.59 0.57 5.31
CA ASN A 150 -1.45 0.04 6.37
C ASN A 150 -1.21 0.70 7.74
N ALA A 151 -1.03 2.02 7.77
CA ALA A 151 -0.60 2.77 8.96
C ALA A 151 0.59 2.06 9.65
N CYS A 152 0.48 1.78 10.96
CA CYS A 152 1.53 1.17 11.78
C CYS A 152 2.00 -0.22 11.29
N ALA A 153 1.21 -0.89 10.44
CA ALA A 153 1.54 -2.21 9.89
C ALA A 153 2.19 -2.14 8.49
N ALA A 154 2.40 -0.94 7.92
CA ALA A 154 2.88 -0.77 6.54
C ALA A 154 4.17 -1.55 6.23
N GLY A 155 5.20 -1.46 7.07
CA GLY A 155 6.46 -2.19 6.89
C GLY A 155 6.30 -3.72 6.95
N ALA A 156 5.44 -4.24 7.84
CA ALA A 156 5.16 -5.68 7.91
C ALA A 156 4.41 -6.18 6.67
N VAL A 157 3.43 -5.41 6.18
CA VAL A 157 2.72 -5.73 4.94
C VAL A 157 3.64 -5.66 3.72
N ALA A 158 4.60 -4.72 3.71
CA ALA A 158 5.61 -4.60 2.66
C ALA A 158 6.52 -5.84 2.60
N ILE A 159 6.96 -6.36 3.74
CA ILE A 159 7.69 -7.64 3.81
C ILE A 159 6.86 -8.78 3.24
N GLY A 160 5.59 -8.88 3.64
CA GLY A 160 4.65 -9.89 3.12
C GLY A 160 4.50 -9.83 1.60
N TYR A 161 4.37 -8.62 1.03
CA TYR A 161 4.27 -8.49 -0.42
C TYR A 161 5.59 -8.82 -1.14
N GLY A 162 6.75 -8.48 -0.56
CA GLY A 162 8.04 -8.89 -1.10
C GLY A 162 8.24 -10.41 -1.11
N LEU A 163 7.72 -11.13 -0.10
CA LEU A 163 7.69 -12.59 -0.11
C LEU A 163 6.85 -13.14 -1.27
N GLU A 164 5.68 -12.54 -1.54
CA GLU A 164 4.84 -12.96 -2.68
C GLU A 164 5.56 -12.78 -4.03
N LEU A 165 6.34 -11.70 -4.23
CA LEU A 165 7.12 -11.49 -5.46
C LEU A 165 8.20 -12.57 -5.67
N LEU A 166 8.86 -13.00 -4.59
CA LEU A 166 9.89 -14.04 -4.64
C LEU A 166 9.27 -15.43 -4.84
N TRP A 167 8.24 -15.78 -4.08
CA TRP A 167 7.52 -17.05 -4.24
C TRP A 167 6.93 -17.20 -5.64
N ALA A 168 6.50 -16.09 -6.23
CA ALA A 168 6.03 -16.00 -7.60
C ALA A 168 7.11 -16.16 -8.69
N GLY A 169 8.39 -16.02 -8.35
CA GLY A 169 9.48 -15.89 -9.32
C GLY A 169 9.43 -14.60 -10.14
N GLU A 170 8.75 -13.56 -9.65
CA GLU A 170 8.67 -12.24 -10.32
C GLU A 170 9.91 -11.38 -10.06
N ALA A 171 10.65 -11.68 -8.99
CA ALA A 171 11.95 -11.13 -8.70
C ALA A 171 12.89 -12.23 -8.21
N ASP A 172 14.20 -11.99 -8.31
CA ASP A 172 15.25 -12.90 -7.80
C ASP A 172 15.77 -12.42 -6.43
N ALA A 173 15.70 -11.10 -6.19
CA ALA A 173 15.91 -10.45 -4.91
C ALA A 173 14.89 -9.32 -4.71
N VAL A 174 14.54 -9.01 -3.47
CA VAL A 174 13.64 -7.89 -3.16
C VAL A 174 14.20 -7.10 -1.99
N LEU A 175 14.37 -5.79 -2.19
CA LEU A 175 14.59 -4.85 -1.11
C LEU A 175 13.23 -4.50 -0.49
N VAL A 176 12.97 -5.00 0.71
CA VAL A 176 11.74 -4.69 1.46
C VAL A 176 12.07 -3.80 2.65
N GLY A 177 11.17 -2.92 3.03
CA GLY A 177 11.39 -2.10 4.22
C GLY A 177 10.25 -1.18 4.56
N GLY A 178 10.53 -0.21 5.43
CA GLY A 178 9.60 0.85 5.76
C GLY A 178 10.27 2.05 6.39
N VAL A 179 9.61 3.20 6.28
CA VAL A 179 10.14 4.49 6.74
C VAL A 179 8.99 5.43 7.13
N ASP A 180 9.19 6.21 8.18
CA ASP A 180 8.37 7.39 8.47
C ASP A 180 9.18 8.42 9.29
N PRO A 181 9.06 9.73 8.96
CA PRO A 181 9.67 10.81 9.73
C PRO A 181 8.77 11.28 10.88
N LEU A 182 9.32 12.00 11.86
CA LEU A 182 8.49 12.78 12.78
C LEU A 182 7.86 13.94 11.99
N ALA A 183 6.56 14.18 12.15
CA ALA A 183 5.84 15.23 11.43
C ALA A 183 4.86 15.97 12.37
N SER A 184 4.55 17.23 12.06
CA SER A 184 3.59 18.01 12.84
C SER A 184 2.21 17.37 12.80
N LEU A 185 1.82 16.79 11.66
CA LEU A 185 0.56 16.08 11.49
C LEU A 185 0.41 14.94 12.50
N SER A 186 1.42 14.08 12.66
CA SER A 186 1.32 12.94 13.58
C SER A 186 1.32 13.39 15.04
N PHE A 187 2.21 14.30 15.44
CA PHE A 187 2.22 14.84 16.81
C PHE A 187 0.89 15.50 17.21
N ASN A 188 0.39 16.42 16.38
CA ASN A 188 -0.89 17.10 16.68
C ASN A 188 -2.06 16.12 16.63
N GLY A 189 -2.01 15.14 15.72
CA GLY A 189 -3.03 14.13 15.55
C GLY A 189 -3.17 13.23 16.77
N PHE A 190 -2.10 12.56 17.18
CA PHE A 190 -2.11 11.71 18.37
C PHE A 190 -2.34 12.52 19.65
N ASN A 191 -1.88 13.77 19.72
CA ASN A 191 -2.22 14.68 20.82
C ASN A 191 -3.73 14.95 20.90
N SER A 192 -4.39 15.21 19.76
CA SER A 192 -5.84 15.44 19.71
C SER A 192 -6.68 14.24 20.14
N LEU A 193 -6.10 13.03 20.06
CA LEU A 193 -6.71 11.78 20.54
C LEU A 193 -6.41 11.49 22.02
N GLY A 194 -5.51 12.24 22.66
CA GLY A 194 -5.02 11.92 24.00
C GLY A 194 -4.18 10.64 24.06
N ALA A 195 -3.51 10.30 22.95
CA ALA A 195 -2.80 9.02 22.79
C ALA A 195 -1.28 9.11 23.06
N LEU A 196 -0.77 10.30 23.42
CA LEU A 196 0.65 10.52 23.68
C LEU A 196 0.98 10.41 25.16
N ASP A 197 2.11 9.77 25.47
CA ASP A 197 2.68 9.78 26.81
C ASP A 197 3.58 11.02 27.01
N ALA A 198 3.55 11.59 28.23
CA ALA A 198 4.35 12.74 28.59
C ALA A 198 5.81 12.35 28.92
N GLY A 199 6.04 11.10 29.31
CA GLY A 199 7.37 10.53 29.54
C GLY A 199 7.67 9.37 28.58
N PRO A 200 8.85 8.72 28.72
CA PRO A 200 9.18 7.54 27.95
C PRO A 200 8.22 6.38 28.18
N CYS A 201 7.76 5.76 27.09
CA CYS A 201 6.79 4.68 27.14
C CYS A 201 7.42 3.41 27.71
N SER A 202 6.60 2.72 28.50
CA SER A 202 6.80 1.41 29.12
C SER A 202 5.66 0.46 28.71
N PRO A 203 5.72 -0.11 27.50
CA PRO A 203 4.68 -1.00 26.98
C PRO A 203 4.35 -2.14 27.94
N TYR A 204 3.09 -2.57 27.93
CA TYR A 204 2.50 -3.62 28.77
C TYR A 204 2.51 -3.35 30.28
N THR A 205 2.93 -2.16 30.71
CA THR A 205 3.03 -1.82 32.13
C THR A 205 2.32 -0.51 32.48
N ARG A 206 3.04 0.62 32.58
CA ARG A 206 2.52 1.85 33.19
C ARG A 206 2.21 2.98 32.21
N SER A 207 2.49 2.79 30.93
CA SER A 207 2.27 3.82 29.92
C SER A 207 0.81 4.28 29.87
N ALA A 208 0.62 5.60 29.74
CA ALA A 208 -0.68 6.20 29.47
C ALA A 208 -0.93 6.42 27.98
N GLY A 209 0.13 6.32 27.16
CA GLY A 209 0.09 6.46 25.72
C GLY A 209 1.39 6.03 25.05
N LEU A 210 1.57 6.41 23.80
CA LEU A 210 2.79 6.16 23.04
C LEU A 210 3.69 7.41 22.99
N ASN A 211 4.99 7.22 22.77
CA ASN A 211 5.86 8.27 22.23
C ASN A 211 6.06 8.02 20.75
N LEU A 212 5.96 9.06 19.92
CA LEU A 212 6.23 8.94 18.50
C LEU A 212 7.73 8.82 18.25
N GLY A 213 8.11 8.00 17.27
CA GLY A 213 9.47 7.87 16.79
C GLY A 213 9.55 8.08 15.28
N GLU A 214 10.75 8.36 14.78
CA GLU A 214 11.09 8.23 13.36
C GLU A 214 12.15 7.17 13.15
N GLY A 215 12.17 6.62 11.94
CA GLY A 215 13.17 5.64 11.56
C GLY A 215 12.90 5.01 10.21
N ALA A 216 13.82 4.16 9.81
CA ALA A 216 13.72 3.31 8.64
C ALA A 216 14.35 1.95 8.93
N GLY A 217 13.74 0.89 8.43
CA GLY A 217 14.27 -0.48 8.48
C GLY A 217 14.13 -1.12 7.11
N PHE A 218 15.20 -1.77 6.63
CA PHE A 218 15.24 -2.43 5.32
C PHE A 218 15.93 -3.78 5.41
N LEU A 219 15.44 -4.72 4.60
CA LEU A 219 15.89 -6.09 4.48
C LEU A 219 16.11 -6.40 2.99
N VAL A 220 17.17 -7.12 2.66
CA VAL A 220 17.32 -7.76 1.35
C VAL A 220 16.86 -9.20 1.47
N LEU A 221 15.79 -9.53 0.76
CA LEU A 221 15.23 -10.87 0.67
C LEU A 221 15.72 -11.54 -0.61
N GLU A 222 16.19 -12.78 -0.50
CA GLU A 222 16.60 -13.60 -1.64
C GLU A 222 16.04 -15.01 -1.50
N THR A 223 15.88 -15.71 -2.62
CA THR A 223 15.65 -17.15 -2.55
C THR A 223 16.87 -17.83 -1.91
N ALA A 224 16.64 -18.84 -1.07
CA ALA A 224 17.73 -19.55 -0.39
C ALA A 224 18.74 -20.14 -1.39
N ASP A 225 18.27 -20.62 -2.54
CA ASP A 225 19.11 -21.18 -3.60
C ASP A 225 19.99 -20.10 -4.25
N ALA A 226 19.45 -18.92 -4.54
CA ALA A 226 20.22 -17.83 -5.13
C ALA A 226 21.25 -17.25 -4.16
N ALA A 227 20.87 -17.08 -2.88
CA ALA A 227 21.78 -16.68 -1.81
C ALA A 227 22.93 -17.69 -1.63
N ALA A 228 22.62 -18.99 -1.61
CA ALA A 228 23.62 -20.05 -1.50
C ALA A 228 24.55 -20.09 -2.74
N ALA A 229 24.01 -19.94 -3.94
CA ALA A 229 24.77 -19.99 -5.19
C ALA A 229 25.86 -18.91 -5.27
N ARG A 230 25.62 -17.74 -4.66
CA ARG A 230 26.61 -16.65 -4.58
C ARG A 230 27.41 -16.61 -3.28
N GLY A 231 27.23 -17.59 -2.39
CA GLY A 231 27.90 -17.63 -1.08
C GLY A 231 27.53 -16.47 -0.16
N ALA A 232 26.27 -16.01 -0.21
CA ALA A 232 25.77 -14.94 0.66
C ALA A 232 25.79 -15.37 2.13
N ASP A 233 26.09 -14.43 3.02
CA ASP A 233 25.87 -14.63 4.45
C ASP A 233 24.37 -14.53 4.75
N VAL A 234 23.82 -15.53 5.42
CA VAL A 234 22.40 -15.61 5.71
C VAL A 234 22.18 -15.24 7.18
N ILE A 235 21.41 -14.18 7.40
CA ILE A 235 21.11 -13.64 8.73
C ILE A 235 19.98 -14.43 9.38
N ALA A 236 18.89 -14.63 8.64
CA ALA A 236 17.67 -15.31 9.09
C ALA A 236 16.84 -15.78 7.88
N GLU A 237 15.82 -16.60 8.10
CA GLU A 237 14.78 -16.90 7.12
C GLU A 237 13.55 -15.99 7.36
N ALA A 238 13.04 -15.35 6.31
CA ALA A 238 11.73 -14.70 6.31
C ALA A 238 10.68 -15.74 5.92
N ALA A 239 10.17 -16.47 6.91
CA ALA A 239 9.48 -17.74 6.69
C ALA A 239 8.01 -17.60 6.28
N GLY A 240 7.34 -16.54 6.73
CA GLY A 240 5.92 -16.37 6.44
C GLY A 240 5.34 -15.07 6.97
N TYR A 241 4.10 -14.79 6.59
CA TYR A 241 3.36 -13.63 7.06
C TYR A 241 1.86 -13.90 7.08
N GLY A 242 1.13 -13.15 7.89
CA GLY A 242 -0.31 -13.27 8.06
C GLY A 242 -0.97 -11.92 8.23
N LEU A 243 -2.16 -11.77 7.66
CA LEU A 243 -2.94 -10.53 7.67
C LEU A 243 -4.37 -10.80 8.13
N SER A 244 -4.97 -9.85 8.83
CA SER A 244 -6.39 -9.91 9.20
C SER A 244 -7.00 -8.52 9.41
N ALA A 245 -8.33 -8.43 9.34
CA ALA A 245 -9.07 -7.23 9.70
C ALA A 245 -9.96 -7.44 10.94
N ASP A 246 -10.04 -6.47 11.84
CA ASP A 246 -10.96 -6.52 13.00
C ASP A 246 -12.42 -6.28 12.59
N ALA A 247 -12.64 -5.38 11.62
CA ALA A 247 -13.96 -4.83 11.29
C ALA A 247 -14.72 -4.30 12.54
N HIS A 248 -14.02 -3.59 13.44
CA HIS A 248 -14.54 -3.17 14.74
C HIS A 248 -14.69 -1.64 14.89
N HIS A 249 -13.58 -0.90 14.85
CA HIS A 249 -13.57 0.55 15.07
C HIS A 249 -12.48 1.25 14.24
N GLN A 250 -12.61 2.56 14.03
CA GLN A 250 -11.66 3.34 13.22
C GLN A 250 -10.27 3.43 13.86
N THR A 251 -10.18 3.39 15.18
CA THR A 251 -8.93 3.57 15.94
C THR A 251 -8.72 2.57 17.07
N ALA A 252 -9.79 1.90 17.52
CA ALA A 252 -9.71 0.98 18.65
C ALA A 252 -9.62 -0.45 18.11
N PRO A 253 -8.72 -1.29 18.64
CA PRO A 253 -8.66 -2.70 18.26
C PRO A 253 -9.91 -3.45 18.74
N ASP A 254 -10.16 -4.63 18.16
CA ASP A 254 -11.16 -5.56 18.69
C ASP A 254 -10.85 -5.89 20.16
N PRO A 255 -11.76 -5.61 21.12
CA PRO A 255 -11.55 -5.88 22.55
C PRO A 255 -11.24 -7.35 22.88
N GLY A 256 -11.66 -8.28 22.02
CA GLY A 256 -11.37 -9.71 22.14
C GLY A 256 -10.00 -10.14 21.62
N GLY A 257 -9.31 -9.29 20.85
CA GLY A 257 -8.01 -9.63 20.24
C GLY A 257 -8.09 -10.67 19.09
N ASP A 258 -9.29 -10.94 18.59
CA ASP A 258 -9.56 -11.98 17.58
C ASP A 258 -8.84 -11.70 16.25
N GLY A 259 -8.82 -10.45 15.77
CA GLY A 259 -8.06 -10.08 14.58
C GLY A 259 -6.55 -10.29 14.75
N ALA A 260 -5.97 -9.79 15.84
CA ALA A 260 -4.55 -9.99 16.16
C ALA A 260 -4.19 -11.49 16.22
N LEU A 261 -5.02 -12.31 16.86
CA LEU A 261 -4.87 -13.77 16.90
C LEU A 261 -4.87 -14.38 15.49
N ARG A 262 -5.84 -14.02 14.64
CA ARG A 262 -5.91 -14.53 13.26
C ARG A 262 -4.69 -14.15 12.44
N ALA A 263 -4.14 -12.95 12.62
CA ALA A 263 -2.94 -12.53 11.91
C ALA A 263 -1.72 -13.38 12.32
N MET A 264 -1.49 -13.59 13.62
CA MET A 264 -0.42 -14.46 14.12
C MET A 264 -0.59 -15.90 13.64
N ALA A 265 -1.80 -16.46 13.76
CA ALA A 265 -2.10 -17.82 13.31
C ALA A 265 -1.89 -18.00 11.79
N ALA A 266 -2.32 -17.02 10.99
CA ALA A 266 -2.09 -17.04 9.54
C ALA A 266 -0.58 -16.95 9.19
N ALA A 267 0.20 -16.19 9.96
CA ALA A 267 1.64 -16.06 9.75
C ALA A 267 2.38 -17.38 10.04
N LEU A 268 2.06 -18.03 11.16
CA LEU A 268 2.59 -19.35 11.51
C LEU A 268 2.17 -20.41 10.49
N ALA A 269 0.89 -20.42 10.09
CA ALA A 269 0.41 -21.33 9.05
C ALA A 269 1.13 -21.10 7.70
N SER A 270 1.39 -19.84 7.34
CA SER A 270 2.17 -19.49 6.14
C SER A 270 3.62 -19.98 6.22
N ALA A 271 4.22 -20.00 7.40
CA ALA A 271 5.58 -20.49 7.64
C ALA A 271 5.65 -22.03 7.78
N GLY A 272 4.49 -22.68 7.93
CA GLY A 272 4.39 -24.12 8.19
C GLY A 272 4.71 -24.49 9.64
N ASN A 273 4.52 -23.57 10.59
CA ASN A 273 4.83 -23.73 12.00
C ASN A 273 3.58 -23.72 12.89
N THR A 274 3.69 -24.28 14.10
CA THR A 274 2.65 -24.26 15.15
C THR A 274 3.02 -23.33 16.30
N PRO A 275 2.05 -22.87 17.12
CA PRO A 275 2.35 -21.94 18.20
C PRO A 275 3.35 -22.45 19.24
N ASP A 276 3.40 -23.75 19.53
CA ASP A 276 4.36 -24.34 20.47
C ASP A 276 5.83 -24.27 20.02
N GLU A 277 6.08 -23.96 18.75
CA GLU A 277 7.44 -23.78 18.21
C GLU A 277 7.96 -22.34 18.35
N VAL A 278 7.15 -21.39 18.83
CA VAL A 278 7.55 -19.98 18.93
C VAL A 278 8.39 -19.73 20.18
N ASP A 279 9.60 -19.20 20.00
CA ASP A 279 10.53 -18.91 21.11
C ASP A 279 10.43 -17.46 21.61
N TYR A 280 10.01 -16.53 20.74
CA TYR A 280 9.95 -15.11 21.06
C TYR A 280 8.87 -14.38 20.25
N ILE A 281 8.21 -13.41 20.89
CA ILE A 281 7.31 -12.48 20.23
C ILE A 281 7.87 -11.06 20.35
N ASN A 282 8.18 -10.44 19.23
CA ASN A 282 8.31 -8.98 19.18
C ASN A 282 6.91 -8.38 19.03
N GLY A 283 6.38 -7.89 20.15
CA GLY A 283 5.01 -7.41 20.23
C GLY A 283 4.83 -6.02 19.61
N HIS A 284 3.59 -5.72 19.20
CA HIS A 284 3.24 -4.39 18.74
C HIS A 284 3.40 -3.36 19.86
N GLY A 285 2.96 -3.68 21.08
CA GLY A 285 3.33 -3.03 22.36
C GLY A 285 3.58 -1.53 22.28
N THR A 286 2.53 -0.75 22.05
CA THR A 286 2.68 0.69 21.80
C THR A 286 2.78 1.54 23.06
N GLY A 287 2.43 1.00 24.23
CA GLY A 287 2.21 1.80 25.44
C GLY A 287 0.79 2.36 25.54
N THR A 288 -0.06 2.18 24.52
CA THR A 288 -1.45 2.63 24.63
C THR A 288 -2.27 1.66 25.50
N PRO A 289 -3.08 2.14 26.45
CA PRO A 289 -3.82 1.25 27.36
C PRO A 289 -4.72 0.23 26.65
N THR A 290 -5.28 0.59 25.49
CA THR A 290 -6.15 -0.32 24.74
C THR A 290 -5.36 -1.41 24.01
N ASN A 291 -4.27 -1.07 23.31
CA ASN A 291 -3.44 -2.08 22.65
C ASN A 291 -2.82 -3.04 23.67
N ASP A 292 -2.21 -2.47 24.71
CA ASP A 292 -1.43 -3.24 25.68
C ASP A 292 -2.30 -4.09 26.61
N ALA A 293 -3.63 -3.89 26.58
CA ALA A 293 -4.61 -4.78 27.20
C ALA A 293 -5.16 -5.85 26.23
N VAL A 294 -5.15 -5.61 24.91
CA VAL A 294 -5.73 -6.50 23.90
C VAL A 294 -4.70 -7.47 23.34
N GLU A 295 -3.50 -7.00 23.00
CA GLU A 295 -2.45 -7.85 22.43
C GLU A 295 -2.08 -9.01 23.35
N PRO A 296 -1.88 -8.82 24.67
CA PRO A 296 -1.65 -9.95 25.57
C PRO A 296 -2.78 -10.98 25.58
N LYS A 297 -4.05 -10.57 25.40
CA LYS A 297 -5.16 -11.52 25.33
C LYS A 297 -5.11 -12.36 24.06
N ALA A 298 -4.74 -11.75 22.93
CA ALA A 298 -4.58 -12.45 21.66
C ALA A 298 -3.45 -13.49 21.76
N ILE A 299 -2.30 -13.10 22.34
CA ILE A 299 -1.17 -13.99 22.60
C ILE A 299 -1.60 -15.12 23.53
N LEU A 300 -2.09 -14.83 24.73
CA LEU A 300 -2.52 -15.86 25.68
C LEU A 300 -3.54 -16.84 25.09
N SER A 301 -4.46 -16.34 24.26
CA SER A 301 -5.48 -17.17 23.62
C SER A 301 -4.87 -18.11 22.57
N LEU A 302 -3.98 -17.62 21.69
CA LEU A 302 -3.31 -18.42 20.68
C LEU A 302 -2.48 -19.56 21.28
N PHE A 303 -1.80 -19.29 22.39
CA PHE A 303 -0.89 -20.24 23.03
C PHE A 303 -1.56 -21.13 24.08
N SER A 304 -2.77 -20.80 24.53
CA SER A 304 -3.48 -21.55 25.59
C SER A 304 -3.60 -23.07 25.37
N PRO A 305 -3.74 -23.61 24.14
CA PRO A 305 -3.75 -25.06 23.93
C PRO A 305 -2.37 -25.74 24.05
N PHE A 306 -1.29 -24.95 24.03
CA PHE A 306 0.09 -25.38 23.87
C PHE A 306 0.95 -25.18 25.12
N GLY A 307 0.55 -24.29 26.03
CA GLY A 307 1.26 -24.03 27.28
C GLY A 307 1.38 -22.54 27.59
N PRO A 308 2.33 -22.14 28.45
CA PRO A 308 2.62 -20.73 28.66
C PRO A 308 3.12 -20.09 27.35
N PRO A 309 2.76 -18.83 27.05
CA PRO A 309 3.28 -18.14 25.88
C PRO A 309 4.78 -17.88 26.02
N PRO A 310 5.50 -17.72 24.89
CA PRO A 310 6.90 -17.34 24.91
C PRO A 310 7.11 -15.93 25.46
N PRO A 311 8.35 -15.60 25.86
CA PRO A 311 8.74 -14.24 26.17
C PRO A 311 8.33 -13.27 25.06
N THR A 312 7.81 -12.11 25.45
CA THR A 312 7.35 -11.06 24.55
C THR A 312 8.09 -9.78 24.90
N SER A 313 8.47 -8.94 23.95
CA SER A 313 8.96 -7.59 24.30
C SER A 313 8.59 -6.56 23.25
N SER A 314 8.69 -5.28 23.62
CA SER A 314 8.46 -4.17 22.71
C SER A 314 9.67 -3.24 22.64
N THR A 315 10.29 -3.22 21.47
CA THR A 315 11.38 -2.30 21.10
C THR A 315 10.93 -0.84 21.05
N LYS A 316 9.62 -0.57 20.94
CA LYS A 316 9.06 0.78 20.98
C LYS A 316 9.35 1.51 22.30
N SER A 317 9.59 0.76 23.38
CA SER A 317 10.08 1.31 24.66
C SER A 317 11.41 2.06 24.54
N MET A 318 12.22 1.74 23.53
CA MET A 318 13.52 2.36 23.28
C MET A 318 13.49 3.34 22.11
N ILE A 319 12.80 2.99 21.02
CA ILE A 319 12.88 3.74 19.76
C ILE A 319 11.67 4.64 19.50
N GLY A 320 10.66 4.60 20.37
CA GLY A 320 9.34 5.17 20.12
C GLY A 320 8.56 4.40 19.06
N HIS A 321 7.35 4.85 18.76
CA HIS A 321 6.55 4.26 17.69
C HIS A 321 6.89 4.91 16.34
N THR A 322 7.64 4.19 15.50
CA THR A 322 8.10 4.63 14.17
C THR A 322 7.05 4.51 13.06
N LEU A 323 5.77 4.52 13.43
CA LEU A 323 4.61 4.51 12.52
C LEU A 323 4.72 3.42 11.44
N GLY A 324 4.69 3.78 10.16
CA GLY A 324 4.76 2.84 9.03
C GLY A 324 6.10 2.11 8.89
N ALA A 325 7.17 2.61 9.51
CA ALA A 325 8.44 1.91 9.58
C ALA A 325 8.47 0.78 10.62
N ALA A 326 7.55 0.79 11.59
CA ALA A 326 7.62 -0.05 12.79
C ALA A 326 7.84 -1.53 12.46
N GLY A 327 6.94 -2.14 11.67
CA GLY A 327 7.06 -3.55 11.32
C GLY A 327 8.35 -3.93 10.57
N ALA A 328 8.95 -3.01 9.82
CA ALA A 328 10.21 -3.28 9.11
C ALA A 328 11.43 -3.14 10.04
N VAL A 329 11.46 -2.11 10.88
CA VAL A 329 12.48 -1.94 11.93
C VAL A 329 12.46 -3.11 12.90
N GLU A 330 11.26 -3.55 13.29
CA GLU A 330 11.05 -4.67 14.20
C GLU A 330 11.42 -6.01 13.56
N ALA A 331 11.18 -6.20 12.26
CA ALA A 331 11.66 -7.37 11.54
C ALA A 331 13.20 -7.44 11.46
N VAL A 332 13.89 -6.29 11.28
CA VAL A 332 15.36 -6.24 11.38
C VAL A 332 15.82 -6.66 12.78
N VAL A 333 15.17 -6.17 13.83
CA VAL A 333 15.47 -6.58 15.21
C VAL A 333 15.23 -8.08 15.41
N CYS A 334 14.14 -8.64 14.89
CA CYS A 334 13.85 -10.06 14.99
C CYS A 334 14.91 -10.93 14.28
N ALA A 335 15.36 -10.51 13.09
CA ALA A 335 16.44 -11.21 12.37
C ALA A 335 17.75 -11.22 13.17
N LEU A 336 18.08 -10.10 13.82
CA LEU A 336 19.27 -10.00 14.68
C LEU A 336 19.12 -10.77 16.00
N ALA A 337 17.91 -10.83 16.56
CA ALA A 337 17.59 -11.61 17.75
C ALA A 337 17.79 -13.12 17.50
N VAL A 338 17.36 -13.62 16.34
CA VAL A 338 17.62 -14.99 15.88
C VAL A 338 19.12 -15.22 15.72
N ARG A 339 19.80 -14.37 14.95
CA ARG A 339 21.25 -14.51 14.66
C ARG A 339 22.10 -14.56 15.94
N ASP A 340 21.78 -13.73 16.92
CA ASP A 340 22.61 -13.56 18.12
C ASP A 340 22.11 -14.35 19.34
N GLY A 341 20.95 -15.02 19.27
CA GLY A 341 20.36 -15.74 20.40
C GLY A 341 20.04 -14.82 21.59
N MET A 342 19.40 -13.67 21.31
CA MET A 342 19.16 -12.62 22.29
C MET A 342 17.73 -12.11 22.26
N LEU A 343 17.08 -12.08 23.42
CA LEU A 343 15.77 -11.44 23.63
C LEU A 343 15.96 -9.95 23.97
N PRO A 344 15.49 -9.02 23.12
CA PRO A 344 15.53 -7.59 23.42
C PRO A 344 14.64 -7.23 24.62
N PRO A 345 15.01 -6.22 25.43
CA PRO A 345 14.24 -5.85 26.60
C PRO A 345 13.05 -4.93 26.27
N THR A 346 12.06 -4.92 27.14
CA THR A 346 11.12 -3.80 27.29
C THR A 346 11.62 -2.90 28.43
N VAL A 347 11.99 -1.66 28.12
CA VAL A 347 12.57 -0.72 29.11
C VAL A 347 11.55 0.28 29.67
N ASN A 348 11.99 1.14 30.59
CA ASN A 348 11.18 2.14 31.30
C ASN A 348 10.08 1.55 32.22
N THR A 349 10.07 0.22 32.39
CA THR A 349 9.13 -0.51 33.24
C THR A 349 9.42 -0.30 34.73
N GLY A 350 10.59 0.23 35.10
CA GLY A 350 10.99 0.38 36.52
C GLY A 350 10.91 -0.93 37.30
N GLY A 351 11.12 -2.07 36.62
CA GLY A 351 10.99 -3.41 37.17
C GLY A 351 9.55 -3.89 37.41
N ALA A 352 8.54 -3.20 36.87
CA ALA A 352 7.15 -3.66 36.98
C ALA A 352 6.90 -4.86 36.07
N ALA A 353 6.20 -5.87 36.60
CA ALA A 353 5.69 -6.97 35.80
C ALA A 353 4.47 -6.52 34.97
N ALA A 354 4.24 -7.20 33.83
CA ALA A 354 3.04 -6.99 33.05
C ALA A 354 1.80 -7.47 33.82
N PRO A 355 0.71 -6.67 33.93
CA PRO A 355 -0.52 -7.10 34.60
C PRO A 355 -1.17 -8.34 33.99
N SER A 356 -0.89 -8.64 32.71
CA SER A 356 -1.34 -9.83 32.00
C SER A 356 -0.62 -11.12 32.41
N GLY A 357 0.52 -11.00 33.12
CA GLY A 357 1.40 -12.13 33.44
C GLY A 357 2.36 -12.53 32.31
N LEU A 358 2.39 -11.83 31.18
CA LEU A 358 3.39 -12.05 30.14
C LEU A 358 4.80 -11.74 30.66
N ASP A 359 5.78 -12.57 30.29
CA ASP A 359 7.19 -12.25 30.44
C ASP A 359 7.57 -11.19 29.40
N ILE A 360 7.67 -9.93 29.84
CA ILE A 360 7.94 -8.79 28.95
C ILE A 360 9.43 -8.51 28.72
N VAL A 361 10.32 -9.38 29.22
CA VAL A 361 11.78 -9.18 29.23
C VAL A 361 12.14 -7.79 29.82
N PRO A 362 11.81 -7.51 31.09
CA PRO A 362 11.90 -6.16 31.63
C PRO A 362 13.34 -5.69 31.80
N GLU A 363 13.63 -4.47 31.33
CA GLU A 363 14.86 -3.68 31.48
C GLU A 363 16.13 -4.24 30.82
N THR A 364 16.42 -5.54 30.94
CA THR A 364 17.69 -6.14 30.55
C THR A 364 17.49 -7.20 29.48
N ALA A 365 18.25 -7.11 28.39
CA ALA A 365 18.25 -8.14 27.35
C ALA A 365 18.64 -9.51 27.95
N ARG A 366 18.05 -10.59 27.43
CA ARG A 366 18.25 -11.93 27.98
C ARG A 366 18.75 -12.89 26.88
N PRO A 367 19.91 -13.54 27.05
CA PRO A 367 20.32 -14.63 26.18
C PRO A 367 19.29 -15.77 26.20
N ALA A 368 18.95 -16.31 25.03
CA ALA A 368 18.04 -17.43 24.87
C ALA A 368 18.34 -18.17 23.56
N GLU A 369 17.86 -19.40 23.44
CA GLU A 369 17.76 -20.04 22.13
C GLU A 369 16.56 -19.41 21.41
N VAL A 370 16.80 -18.74 20.28
CA VAL A 370 15.78 -17.98 19.54
C VAL A 370 15.75 -18.51 18.11
N ASN A 371 14.99 -19.59 17.89
CA ASN A 371 14.90 -20.24 16.59
C ASN A 371 13.72 -19.71 15.79
N LEU A 372 12.59 -19.35 16.43
CA LEU A 372 11.39 -18.86 15.74
C LEU A 372 10.75 -17.67 16.44
N VAL A 373 10.58 -16.58 15.68
CA VAL A 373 10.10 -15.29 16.15
C VAL A 373 8.86 -14.86 15.39
N VAL A 374 7.86 -14.35 16.12
CA VAL A 374 6.71 -13.64 15.54
C VAL A 374 6.84 -12.14 15.81
N SER A 375 6.80 -11.31 14.76
CA SER A 375 6.78 -9.85 14.86
C SER A 375 5.38 -9.33 14.54
N ASN A 376 4.77 -8.62 15.50
CA ASN A 376 3.39 -8.16 15.43
C ASN A 376 3.27 -6.66 15.08
N SER A 377 2.30 -6.33 14.22
CA SER A 377 1.94 -4.94 13.91
C SER A 377 0.44 -4.78 13.77
N PHE A 378 -0.19 -4.04 14.70
CA PHE A 378 -1.65 -3.87 14.76
C PHE A 378 -2.03 -2.40 14.61
N ALA A 379 -2.59 -2.05 13.45
CA ALA A 379 -2.78 -0.66 13.06
C ALA A 379 -4.22 -0.16 13.25
N PHE A 380 -4.37 1.17 13.19
CA PHE A 380 -5.67 1.83 13.10
C PHE A 380 -6.56 1.23 11.99
N GLY A 381 -7.87 1.34 12.17
CA GLY A 381 -8.87 0.67 11.35
C GLY A 381 -8.91 -0.86 11.53
N GLY A 382 -8.15 -1.40 12.50
CA GLY A 382 -8.07 -2.83 12.78
C GLY A 382 -7.40 -3.61 11.66
N ASN A 383 -6.28 -3.10 11.15
CA ASN A 383 -5.48 -3.77 10.11
C ASN A 383 -4.29 -4.46 10.78
N ASN A 384 -4.33 -5.78 10.87
CA ASN A 384 -3.36 -6.56 11.61
C ASN A 384 -2.41 -7.29 10.67
N ALA A 385 -1.12 -7.27 10.99
CA ALA A 385 -0.09 -8.02 10.30
C ALA A 385 0.83 -8.72 11.31
N ALA A 386 1.29 -9.92 10.96
CA ALA A 386 2.37 -10.62 11.66
C ALA A 386 3.35 -11.21 10.64
N VAL A 387 4.64 -11.17 10.97
CA VAL A 387 5.73 -11.76 10.18
C VAL A 387 6.45 -12.81 11.02
N VAL A 388 6.80 -13.94 10.41
CA VAL A 388 7.60 -15.00 11.02
C VAL A 388 9.03 -14.90 10.50
N VAL A 389 9.97 -14.79 11.43
CA VAL A 389 11.42 -14.83 11.19
C VAL A 389 11.98 -16.02 11.94
N ARG A 390 12.85 -16.83 11.32
CA ARG A 390 13.39 -18.02 11.98
C ARG A 390 14.84 -18.30 11.60
N ASP A 391 15.49 -19.16 12.39
CA ASP A 391 16.84 -19.66 12.12
C ASP A 391 16.87 -20.40 10.77
N PRO A 392 17.78 -20.04 9.84
CA PRO A 392 17.92 -20.70 8.55
C PRO A 392 18.37 -22.17 8.65
N ALA A 393 18.97 -22.61 9.76
CA ALA A 393 19.46 -23.97 9.95
C ALA A 393 18.46 -24.89 10.69
N GLY A 394 17.63 -24.33 11.57
CA GLY A 394 16.74 -25.09 12.45
C GLY A 394 15.51 -25.71 11.77
N PHE A 395 15.12 -25.22 10.59
CA PHE A 395 13.86 -25.60 9.95
C PHE A 395 14.05 -26.11 8.51
N GLY A 396 13.39 -27.23 8.21
CA GLY A 396 13.36 -27.82 6.88
C GLY A 396 12.55 -27.01 5.86
N THR A 397 12.48 -27.51 4.62
CA THR A 397 11.59 -26.96 3.60
C THR A 397 10.14 -26.96 4.10
N PRO A 398 9.37 -25.87 3.92
CA PRO A 398 7.97 -25.83 4.31
C PRO A 398 7.18 -27.05 3.80
N PRO A 399 6.18 -27.54 4.55
CA PRO A 399 5.41 -28.73 4.18
C PRO A 399 4.84 -28.66 2.76
N ALA A 400 4.82 -29.81 2.06
CA ALA A 400 4.32 -29.93 0.68
C ALA A 400 2.88 -29.42 0.47
N ALA A 401 2.07 -29.33 1.53
CA ALA A 401 0.72 -28.75 1.49
C ALA A 401 0.70 -27.25 1.18
N LEU A 402 1.73 -26.48 1.59
CA LEU A 402 1.90 -25.08 1.20
C LEU A 402 2.31 -24.95 -0.28
N ALA A 403 3.07 -25.90 -0.80
CA ALA A 403 3.42 -25.98 -2.23
C ALA A 403 2.25 -26.43 -3.12
N ALA A 404 1.32 -27.24 -2.59
CA ALA A 404 0.16 -27.75 -3.32
C ALA A 404 -0.95 -26.71 -3.58
N ALA A 405 -0.90 -25.55 -2.90
CA ALA A 405 -1.86 -24.46 -3.13
C ALA A 405 -1.51 -23.60 -4.35
N GLU A 406 -0.25 -23.55 -4.79
CA GLU A 406 0.17 -22.81 -5.98
C GLU A 406 -0.54 -23.35 -7.23
N GLY A 407 -1.28 -22.48 -7.92
CA GLY A 407 -1.95 -22.85 -9.18
C GLY A 407 -3.47 -22.81 -9.16
N ARG A 408 -4.10 -22.38 -8.06
CA ARG A 408 -5.54 -22.05 -8.09
C ARG A 408 -5.83 -21.03 -9.19
N GLU A 409 -6.85 -21.28 -9.98
CA GLU A 409 -7.39 -20.26 -10.87
C GLU A 409 -8.11 -19.18 -10.07
N VAL A 410 -7.98 -17.94 -10.53
CA VAL A 410 -8.59 -16.76 -9.90
C VAL A 410 -9.50 -16.09 -10.90
N PHE A 411 -10.74 -15.89 -10.48
CA PHE A 411 -11.80 -15.33 -11.30
C PHE A 411 -12.22 -13.97 -10.76
N ILE A 412 -12.55 -13.07 -11.68
CA ILE A 412 -13.36 -11.90 -11.37
C ILE A 412 -14.81 -12.38 -11.38
N THR A 413 -15.51 -12.24 -10.26
CA THR A 413 -16.93 -12.63 -10.13
C THR A 413 -17.87 -11.43 -10.01
N GLY A 414 -17.32 -10.22 -9.93
CA GLY A 414 -18.07 -8.98 -10.00
C GLY A 414 -17.16 -7.77 -10.10
N ILE A 415 -17.62 -6.73 -10.80
CA ILE A 415 -16.95 -5.44 -10.91
C ILE A 415 -17.98 -4.32 -11.02
N ALA A 416 -17.81 -3.26 -10.25
CA ALA A 416 -18.63 -2.04 -10.30
C ALA A 416 -17.75 -0.80 -10.10
N GLY A 417 -18.19 0.34 -10.63
CA GLY A 417 -17.46 1.58 -10.49
C GLY A 417 -18.30 2.80 -10.84
N LEU A 418 -17.77 3.97 -10.48
CA LEU A 418 -18.34 5.29 -10.68
C LEU A 418 -17.22 6.30 -10.95
N ALA A 419 -17.51 7.36 -11.70
CA ALA A 419 -16.54 8.42 -12.00
C ALA A 419 -17.25 9.73 -12.37
N GLY A 420 -16.79 10.84 -11.80
CA GLY A 420 -17.34 12.18 -12.08
C GLY A 420 -18.87 12.23 -11.98
N GLY A 421 -19.51 12.72 -13.04
CA GLY A 421 -20.98 12.80 -13.15
C GLY A 421 -21.71 11.46 -13.26
N ALA A 422 -21.02 10.37 -13.61
CA ALA A 422 -21.56 9.02 -13.60
C ALA A 422 -21.44 8.42 -12.18
N THR A 423 -22.44 8.71 -11.36
CA THR A 423 -22.47 8.37 -9.93
C THR A 423 -22.84 6.91 -9.63
N ASP A 424 -23.21 6.13 -10.64
CA ASP A 424 -23.53 4.71 -10.53
C ASP A 424 -23.02 3.90 -11.73
N HIS A 425 -22.93 2.59 -11.54
CA HIS A 425 -22.42 1.64 -12.53
C HIS A 425 -23.16 1.70 -13.87
N ALA A 426 -24.49 1.84 -13.85
CA ALA A 426 -25.30 1.89 -15.07
C ALA A 426 -25.01 3.18 -15.86
N GLY A 427 -24.95 4.32 -15.18
CA GLY A 427 -24.57 5.61 -15.77
C GLY A 427 -23.15 5.60 -16.32
N LEU A 428 -22.21 4.93 -15.65
CA LEU A 428 -20.83 4.79 -16.13
C LEU A 428 -20.77 3.96 -17.42
N LEU A 429 -21.49 2.83 -17.48
CA LEU A 429 -21.58 2.00 -18.69
C LEU A 429 -22.27 2.72 -19.85
N ALA A 430 -23.27 3.55 -19.55
CA ALA A 430 -23.96 4.37 -20.55
C ALA A 430 -23.01 5.44 -21.13
N ALA A 431 -22.25 6.13 -20.30
CA ALA A 431 -21.27 7.13 -20.73
C ALA A 431 -20.17 6.52 -21.62
N LEU A 432 -19.65 5.34 -21.25
CA LEU A 432 -18.67 4.60 -22.07
C LEU A 432 -19.25 4.17 -23.42
N ALA A 433 -20.51 3.73 -23.47
CA ALA A 433 -21.16 3.31 -24.70
C ALA A 433 -21.45 4.49 -25.64
N ALA A 434 -21.81 5.65 -25.08
CA ALA A 434 -22.06 6.87 -25.85
C ALA A 434 -20.76 7.64 -26.20
N ALA A 435 -19.63 7.24 -25.61
CA ALA A 435 -18.37 7.99 -25.62
C ALA A 435 -18.57 9.45 -25.18
N GLU A 436 -19.31 9.67 -24.09
CA GLU A 436 -19.66 11.01 -23.58
C GLU A 436 -18.92 11.32 -22.25
N PRO A 437 -18.15 12.43 -22.19
CA PRO A 437 -17.39 12.78 -20.99
C PRO A 437 -18.27 12.95 -19.74
N VAL A 438 -17.82 12.37 -18.62
CA VAL A 438 -18.48 12.52 -17.31
C VAL A 438 -17.82 13.59 -16.43
N TYR A 439 -16.83 14.31 -16.97
CA TYR A 439 -16.06 15.34 -16.29
C TYR A 439 -16.44 16.77 -16.72
N THR A 440 -17.74 16.99 -16.97
CA THR A 440 -18.28 18.27 -17.46
C THR A 440 -18.41 19.36 -16.38
N GLY A 441 -18.02 19.07 -15.14
CA GLY A 441 -17.99 20.05 -14.05
C GLY A 441 -16.87 21.07 -14.25
N GLU A 442 -17.05 22.25 -13.65
CA GLU A 442 -16.08 23.34 -13.66
C GLU A 442 -15.70 23.73 -12.24
N VAL A 443 -14.40 23.87 -11.98
CA VAL A 443 -13.84 24.31 -10.70
C VAL A 443 -13.00 25.55 -10.93
N ASP A 444 -13.27 26.62 -10.18
CA ASP A 444 -12.44 27.82 -10.20
C ASP A 444 -11.20 27.60 -9.33
N VAL A 445 -10.03 27.53 -9.96
CA VAL A 445 -8.77 27.39 -9.23
C VAL A 445 -8.22 28.79 -8.95
N PRO A 446 -8.11 29.22 -7.68
CA PRO A 446 -7.68 30.57 -7.32
C PRO A 446 -6.39 30.96 -8.04
N ASP A 447 -6.37 32.15 -8.65
CA ASP A 447 -5.28 32.69 -9.47
C ASP A 447 -5.05 32.04 -10.86
N TYR A 448 -5.73 30.93 -11.19
CA TYR A 448 -5.54 30.18 -12.45
C TYR A 448 -6.83 30.03 -13.29
N GLY A 449 -7.97 30.44 -12.73
CA GLY A 449 -9.27 30.47 -13.38
C GLY A 449 -9.94 29.10 -13.46
N VAL A 450 -11.04 29.06 -14.20
CA VAL A 450 -11.88 27.87 -14.32
C VAL A 450 -11.16 26.73 -15.05
N ARG A 451 -11.29 25.52 -14.50
CA ARG A 451 -10.79 24.26 -15.06
C ARG A 451 -11.89 23.21 -15.09
N PRO A 452 -11.97 22.38 -16.15
CA PRO A 452 -12.83 21.22 -16.13
C PRO A 452 -12.33 20.23 -15.06
N ALA A 453 -13.25 19.59 -14.36
CA ALA A 453 -12.95 18.54 -13.40
C ALA A 453 -14.15 17.59 -13.25
N GLY A 454 -13.86 16.30 -13.08
CA GLY A 454 -14.89 15.32 -12.75
C GLY A 454 -15.15 15.26 -11.26
N THR A 455 -16.20 15.94 -10.81
CA THR A 455 -16.63 15.90 -9.41
C THR A 455 -17.77 14.91 -9.22
N VAL A 456 -17.73 14.14 -8.12
CA VAL A 456 -18.84 13.25 -7.72
C VAL A 456 -19.67 13.97 -6.65
N ASP A 457 -20.97 14.13 -6.88
CA ASP A 457 -21.88 14.66 -5.86
C ASP A 457 -22.06 13.63 -4.73
N PRO A 458 -21.60 13.93 -3.49
CA PRO A 458 -21.70 12.99 -2.37
C PRO A 458 -23.13 12.58 -2.05
N ALA A 459 -24.15 13.40 -2.34
CA ALA A 459 -25.54 13.07 -2.07
C ALA A 459 -26.04 11.90 -2.94
N ARG A 460 -25.49 11.77 -4.15
CA ARG A 460 -25.90 10.76 -5.14
C ARG A 460 -25.29 9.39 -4.93
N ILE A 461 -24.30 9.26 -4.03
CA ILE A 461 -23.55 8.01 -3.78
C ILE A 461 -23.79 7.43 -2.38
N THR A 462 -24.92 7.78 -1.75
CA THR A 462 -25.24 7.35 -0.37
C THR A 462 -26.11 6.10 -0.28
N ALA A 463 -26.74 5.69 -1.39
CA ALA A 463 -27.67 4.58 -1.42
C ALA A 463 -27.00 3.26 -0.99
N GLY A 464 -27.64 2.51 -0.09
CA GLY A 464 -27.13 1.23 0.42
C GLY A 464 -26.06 1.34 1.53
N ILE A 465 -25.69 2.55 1.95
CA ILE A 465 -24.69 2.77 3.01
C ILE A 465 -25.37 3.15 4.33
N ASN A 466 -24.92 2.56 5.44
CA ASN A 466 -25.44 2.90 6.77
C ASN A 466 -25.14 4.39 7.11
N PRO A 467 -26.16 5.24 7.37
CA PRO A 467 -25.95 6.67 7.64
C PRO A 467 -25.07 6.96 8.86
N ALA A 468 -25.07 6.09 9.87
CA ALA A 468 -24.26 6.30 11.07
C ALA A 468 -22.75 6.16 10.79
N VAL A 469 -22.38 5.22 9.93
CA VAL A 469 -20.99 5.01 9.50
C VAL A 469 -20.58 6.05 8.47
N LEU A 470 -21.46 6.33 7.49
CA LEU A 470 -21.25 7.32 6.44
C LEU A 470 -20.84 8.70 6.98
N ARG A 471 -21.44 9.14 8.10
CA ARG A 471 -21.12 10.43 8.75
C ARG A 471 -19.69 10.55 9.26
N ARG A 472 -18.97 9.43 9.43
CA ARG A 472 -17.59 9.40 9.93
C ARG A 472 -16.55 9.27 8.83
N MET A 473 -16.99 9.03 7.60
CA MET A 473 -16.14 8.81 6.43
C MET A 473 -15.72 10.13 5.77
N ASP A 474 -14.45 10.21 5.42
CA ASP A 474 -13.91 11.17 4.44
C ASP A 474 -14.42 10.87 3.01
N PRO A 475 -14.17 11.74 2.03
CA PRO A 475 -14.67 11.54 0.66
C PRO A 475 -14.15 10.27 -0.03
N VAL A 476 -12.89 9.89 0.13
CA VAL A 476 -12.31 8.67 -0.46
C VAL A 476 -13.00 7.43 0.11
N SER A 477 -13.19 7.39 1.43
CA SER A 477 -13.92 6.33 2.13
C SER A 477 -15.36 6.20 1.63
N ARG A 478 -16.05 7.33 1.35
CA ARG A 478 -17.41 7.33 0.79
C ARG A 478 -17.46 6.78 -0.62
N LEU A 479 -16.52 7.18 -1.48
CA LEU A 479 -16.42 6.70 -2.85
C LEU A 479 -16.19 5.18 -2.88
N GLY A 480 -15.26 4.67 -2.06
CA GLY A 480 -15.02 3.24 -1.93
C GLY A 480 -16.23 2.47 -1.40
N ALA A 481 -16.89 2.98 -0.35
CA ALA A 481 -18.11 2.37 0.18
C ALA A 481 -19.26 2.35 -0.84
N ALA A 482 -19.39 3.40 -1.66
CA ALA A 482 -20.37 3.46 -2.74
C ALA A 482 -20.08 2.43 -3.84
N ALA A 483 -18.83 2.27 -4.25
CA ALA A 483 -18.44 1.25 -5.23
C ALA A 483 -18.78 -0.18 -4.72
N VAL A 484 -18.54 -0.47 -3.43
CA VAL A 484 -18.91 -1.76 -2.83
C VAL A 484 -20.42 -1.94 -2.71
N ALA A 485 -21.17 -0.88 -2.40
CA ALA A 485 -22.64 -0.93 -2.37
C ALA A 485 -23.21 -1.24 -3.76
N GLN A 486 -22.68 -0.61 -4.81
CA GLN A 486 -23.07 -0.86 -6.20
C GLN A 486 -22.69 -2.26 -6.66
N LEU A 487 -21.49 -2.73 -6.30
CA LEU A 487 -21.06 -4.11 -6.53
C LEU A 487 -22.06 -5.10 -5.92
N HIS A 488 -22.43 -4.94 -4.65
CA HIS A 488 -23.43 -5.81 -4.01
C HIS A 488 -24.82 -5.70 -4.63
N ALA A 489 -25.20 -4.56 -5.22
CA ALA A 489 -26.45 -4.43 -5.95
C ALA A 489 -26.45 -5.28 -7.24
N LEU A 490 -25.28 -5.53 -7.83
CA LEU A 490 -25.12 -6.37 -9.02
C LEU A 490 -25.04 -7.86 -8.70
N ILE A 491 -24.21 -8.24 -7.73
CA ILE A 491 -23.87 -9.66 -7.47
C ILE A 491 -24.48 -10.22 -6.18
N GLY A 492 -25.25 -9.41 -5.45
CA GLY A 492 -25.76 -9.76 -4.12
C GLY A 492 -24.74 -9.52 -3.01
N LYS A 493 -25.26 -9.25 -1.81
CA LYS A 493 -24.43 -9.14 -0.59
C LYS A 493 -24.15 -10.56 -0.05
N PRO A 494 -22.89 -10.90 0.27
CA PRO A 494 -22.59 -12.20 0.86
C PRO A 494 -23.27 -12.36 2.22
N ASP A 495 -23.53 -13.61 2.61
CA ASP A 495 -23.98 -13.92 3.96
C ASP A 495 -22.88 -13.63 5.00
N ARG A 496 -23.23 -13.78 6.28
CA ARG A 496 -22.31 -13.47 7.38
C ARG A 496 -21.04 -14.33 7.35
N ARG A 497 -21.16 -15.63 7.05
CA ARG A 497 -20.03 -16.57 7.07
C ARG A 497 -19.04 -16.23 5.96
N VAL A 498 -19.54 -15.98 4.75
CA VAL A 498 -18.70 -15.58 3.61
C VAL A 498 -18.08 -14.20 3.87
N ALA A 499 -18.85 -13.24 4.39
CA ALA A 499 -18.37 -11.90 4.71
C ALA A 499 -17.22 -11.92 5.73
N GLU A 500 -17.33 -12.67 6.83
CA GLU A 500 -16.29 -12.74 7.85
C GLU A 500 -15.00 -13.43 7.35
N ARG A 501 -15.06 -14.23 6.29
CA ARG A 501 -13.88 -14.82 5.62
C ARG A 501 -13.37 -13.99 4.44
N THR A 502 -14.13 -12.99 3.98
CA THR A 502 -13.77 -12.17 2.84
C THR A 502 -12.65 -11.20 3.22
N GLY A 503 -11.58 -11.19 2.41
CA GLY A 503 -10.52 -10.20 2.49
C GLY A 503 -10.90 -8.88 1.82
N LEU A 504 -10.17 -7.82 2.15
CA LEU A 504 -10.33 -6.48 1.59
C LEU A 504 -8.96 -5.87 1.28
N ILE A 505 -8.66 -5.62 0.02
CA ILE A 505 -7.50 -4.79 -0.35
C ILE A 505 -8.00 -3.44 -0.83
N PHE A 506 -7.60 -2.39 -0.12
CA PHE A 506 -7.90 -1.02 -0.52
C PHE A 506 -6.71 -0.41 -1.26
N ALA A 507 -6.95 0.44 -2.24
CA ALA A 507 -5.90 1.21 -2.88
C ALA A 507 -6.35 2.62 -3.29
N THR A 508 -5.39 3.52 -3.48
CA THR A 508 -5.61 4.91 -3.90
C THR A 508 -4.35 5.44 -4.56
N GLY A 509 -4.48 6.35 -5.51
CA GLY A 509 -3.36 6.99 -6.17
C GLY A 509 -2.65 8.03 -5.29
N LEU A 510 -3.41 8.91 -4.62
CA LEU A 510 -2.85 10.06 -3.89
C LEU A 510 -3.06 10.03 -2.38
N ALA A 511 -3.80 9.06 -1.84
CA ALA A 511 -4.21 9.04 -0.43
C ALA A 511 -5.34 10.07 -0.10
N PRO A 512 -5.83 10.16 1.15
CA PRO A 512 -6.97 11.02 1.48
C PRO A 512 -6.52 12.47 1.73
N ILE A 513 -6.64 13.29 0.71
CA ILE A 513 -6.14 14.66 0.63
C ILE A 513 -7.01 15.64 1.42
N THR A 514 -8.32 15.54 1.27
CA THR A 514 -9.30 16.39 1.94
C THR A 514 -9.11 16.39 3.46
N PRO A 515 -9.12 15.24 4.17
CA PRO A 515 -8.91 15.25 5.62
C PRO A 515 -7.48 15.68 6.01
N VAL A 516 -6.45 15.36 5.22
CA VAL A 516 -5.06 15.80 5.48
C VAL A 516 -4.94 17.32 5.39
N GLU A 517 -5.52 17.93 4.36
CA GLU A 517 -5.54 19.37 4.15
C GLU A 517 -6.33 20.07 5.26
N GLN A 518 -7.54 19.59 5.57
CA GLN A 518 -8.40 20.18 6.61
C GLN A 518 -7.75 20.12 7.99
N PHE A 519 -7.12 18.98 8.32
CA PHE A 519 -6.40 18.81 9.57
C PHE A 519 -5.18 19.75 9.65
N ASN A 520 -4.35 19.75 8.60
CA ASN A 520 -3.15 20.61 8.55
C ASN A 520 -3.52 22.10 8.59
N ARG A 521 -4.58 22.52 7.87
CA ARG A 521 -5.04 23.91 7.89
C ARG A 521 -5.43 24.35 9.30
N GLY A 522 -6.16 23.51 10.03
CA GLY A 522 -6.49 23.78 11.44
C GLY A 522 -5.24 23.98 12.29
N VAL A 523 -4.29 23.03 12.21
CA VAL A 523 -3.04 23.08 12.97
C VAL A 523 -2.16 24.29 12.59
N ILE A 524 -2.05 24.62 11.31
CA ILE A 524 -1.22 25.74 10.83
C ILE A 524 -1.79 27.09 11.29
N LEU A 525 -3.11 27.26 11.24
CA LEU A 525 -3.75 28.55 11.55
C LEU A 525 -3.97 28.77 13.05
N GLN A 526 -4.13 27.71 13.83
CA GLN A 526 -4.56 27.80 15.24
C GLN A 526 -3.64 27.04 16.21
N GLY A 527 -2.52 26.48 15.73
CA GLY A 527 -1.64 25.61 16.53
C GLY A 527 -2.35 24.32 16.96
N PRO A 528 -1.91 23.67 18.05
CA PRO A 528 -2.51 22.43 18.53
C PRO A 528 -4.01 22.50 18.82
N ALA A 529 -4.54 23.68 19.16
CA ALA A 529 -5.97 23.87 19.39
C ALA A 529 -6.82 23.69 18.12
N GLY A 530 -6.22 23.84 16.94
CA GLY A 530 -6.88 23.59 15.65
C GLY A 530 -6.85 22.13 15.20
N ALA A 531 -6.19 21.23 15.95
CA ALA A 531 -6.13 19.81 15.63
C ALA A 531 -7.50 19.15 15.88
N ASN A 532 -8.25 18.89 14.80
CA ASN A 532 -9.59 18.31 14.91
C ASN A 532 -9.55 16.78 14.94
N PRO A 533 -9.91 16.12 16.07
CA PRO A 533 -9.84 14.66 16.20
C PRO A 533 -10.83 13.91 15.31
N ARG A 534 -11.78 14.60 14.65
CA ARG A 534 -12.65 13.98 13.63
C ARG A 534 -11.95 13.74 12.31
N PHE A 535 -10.99 14.59 11.93
CA PHE A 535 -10.27 14.46 10.68
C PHE A 535 -9.08 13.52 10.81
N PHE A 536 -8.36 13.57 11.94
CA PHE A 536 -7.12 12.82 12.10
C PHE A 536 -7.22 11.31 11.80
N PRO A 537 -8.21 10.55 12.29
CA PRO A 537 -8.35 9.13 11.95
C PRO A 537 -8.57 8.85 10.46
N ASN A 538 -9.01 9.84 9.69
CA ASN A 538 -9.19 9.73 8.24
C ASN A 538 -7.99 10.27 7.44
N THR A 539 -6.93 10.75 8.11
CA THR A 539 -5.69 11.18 7.43
C THR A 539 -4.79 10.00 7.05
N VAL A 540 -4.97 8.84 7.69
CA VAL A 540 -4.25 7.61 7.35
C VAL A 540 -4.89 6.93 6.15
N VAL A 541 -4.06 6.44 5.24
CA VAL A 541 -4.50 5.91 3.94
C VAL A 541 -5.43 4.70 4.06
N ASN A 542 -5.21 3.88 5.10
CA ASN A 542 -6.00 2.68 5.37
C ASN A 542 -7.34 2.94 6.09
N ALA A 543 -7.70 4.21 6.36
CA ALA A 543 -8.99 4.55 6.97
C ALA A 543 -10.17 4.02 6.14
N ALA A 544 -10.10 4.16 4.81
CA ALA A 544 -11.12 3.67 3.89
C ALA A 544 -11.31 2.14 3.99
N ALA A 545 -10.21 1.39 4.09
CA ALA A 545 -10.26 -0.06 4.31
C ALA A 545 -11.00 -0.39 5.62
N GLY A 546 -10.66 0.28 6.72
CA GLY A 546 -11.32 0.07 8.02
C GLY A 546 -12.82 0.36 7.98
N HIS A 547 -13.22 1.46 7.34
CA HIS A 547 -14.62 1.84 7.15
C HIS A 547 -15.43 0.80 6.36
N ILE A 548 -14.88 0.33 5.24
CA ILE A 548 -15.52 -0.67 4.38
C ILE A 548 -15.59 -2.03 5.11
N ALA A 549 -14.52 -2.42 5.81
CA ALA A 549 -14.50 -3.63 6.62
C ALA A 549 -15.60 -3.60 7.69
N ILE A 550 -15.79 -2.49 8.40
CA ILE A 550 -16.86 -2.31 9.40
C ILE A 550 -18.25 -2.43 8.75
N LEU A 551 -18.48 -1.78 7.61
CA LEU A 551 -19.77 -1.80 6.92
C LEU A 551 -20.20 -3.21 6.49
N HIS A 552 -19.23 -4.01 6.03
CA HIS A 552 -19.50 -5.29 5.39
C HIS A 552 -19.06 -6.51 6.21
N ARG A 553 -18.44 -6.30 7.37
CA ARG A 553 -17.86 -7.33 8.25
C ARG A 553 -16.76 -8.16 7.58
N PHE A 554 -15.98 -7.52 6.71
CA PHE A 554 -14.81 -8.16 6.10
C PHE A 554 -13.71 -8.30 7.15
N ARG A 555 -13.42 -9.55 7.53
CA ARG A 555 -12.49 -9.90 8.63
C ARG A 555 -11.29 -10.73 8.17
N GLY A 556 -11.23 -11.05 6.88
CA GLY A 556 -10.13 -11.77 6.25
C GLY A 556 -8.88 -10.89 6.08
N VAL A 557 -8.03 -11.26 5.12
CA VAL A 557 -6.79 -10.53 4.80
C VAL A 557 -7.09 -9.06 4.47
N THR A 558 -6.25 -8.13 4.94
CA THR A 558 -6.37 -6.71 4.61
C THR A 558 -5.03 -6.07 4.28
N ALA A 559 -5.01 -5.26 3.22
CA ALA A 559 -3.86 -4.50 2.78
C ALA A 559 -4.30 -3.14 2.22
N THR A 560 -3.42 -2.16 2.26
CA THR A 560 -3.65 -0.83 1.69
C THR A 560 -2.45 -0.42 0.86
N ILE A 561 -2.70 -0.09 -0.40
CA ILE A 561 -1.68 0.28 -1.38
C ILE A 561 -1.84 1.75 -1.77
N CYS A 562 -0.74 2.48 -1.84
CA CYS A 562 -0.70 3.80 -2.46
C CYS A 562 0.31 3.72 -3.59
N GLY A 563 -0.16 3.64 -4.84
CA GLY A 563 0.67 3.30 -6.00
C GLY A 563 0.50 4.23 -7.20
N GLY A 564 -0.08 5.42 -7.00
CA GLY A 564 -0.34 6.36 -8.09
C GLY A 564 -1.32 5.73 -9.07
N GLY A 565 -1.10 5.92 -10.37
CA GLY A 565 -1.95 5.32 -11.41
C GLY A 565 -1.88 3.78 -11.50
N THR A 566 -0.90 3.13 -10.87
CA THR A 566 -0.79 1.65 -10.84
C THR A 566 -1.61 0.98 -9.73
N SER A 567 -2.25 1.77 -8.87
CA SER A 567 -2.88 1.28 -7.63
C SER A 567 -3.88 0.15 -7.83
N THR A 568 -4.72 0.21 -8.88
CA THR A 568 -5.67 -0.89 -9.15
C THR A 568 -4.95 -2.19 -9.51
N LEU A 569 -4.05 -2.17 -10.49
CA LEU A 569 -3.40 -3.41 -10.94
C LEU A 569 -2.46 -3.99 -9.88
N ASN A 570 -1.83 -3.13 -9.08
CA ASN A 570 -1.03 -3.54 -7.93
C ASN A 570 -1.89 -4.24 -6.85
N ALA A 571 -3.06 -3.68 -6.52
CA ALA A 571 -3.99 -4.29 -5.56
C ALA A 571 -4.60 -5.61 -6.06
N LEU A 572 -4.96 -5.68 -7.35
CA LEU A 572 -5.42 -6.90 -7.99
C LEU A 572 -4.31 -7.97 -8.00
N HIS A 573 -3.05 -7.58 -8.25
CA HIS A 573 -1.93 -8.50 -8.21
C HIS A 573 -1.74 -9.10 -6.82
N TYR A 574 -1.74 -8.26 -5.76
CA TYR A 574 -1.57 -8.78 -4.41
C TYR A 574 -2.73 -9.70 -3.98
N ALA A 575 -3.97 -9.32 -4.31
CA ALA A 575 -5.14 -10.19 -4.06
C ALA A 575 -5.06 -11.51 -4.84
N TYR A 576 -4.67 -11.46 -6.11
CA TYR A 576 -4.44 -12.63 -6.96
C TYR A 576 -3.42 -13.58 -6.32
N ARG A 577 -2.28 -13.05 -5.84
CA ARG A 577 -1.23 -13.85 -5.19
C ARG A 577 -1.72 -14.53 -3.92
N MET A 578 -2.41 -13.80 -3.04
CA MET A 578 -2.99 -14.37 -1.82
C MET A 578 -4.00 -15.48 -2.11
N ILE A 579 -4.88 -15.32 -3.10
CA ILE A 579 -5.84 -16.37 -3.48
C ILE A 579 -5.11 -17.57 -4.10
N ARG A 580 -4.13 -17.32 -4.98
CA ARG A 580 -3.33 -18.37 -5.62
C ARG A 580 -2.52 -19.19 -4.65
N ARG A 581 -2.06 -18.60 -3.55
CA ARG A 581 -1.37 -19.31 -2.46
C ARG A 581 -2.34 -19.96 -1.48
N GLY A 582 -3.64 -19.67 -1.57
CA GLY A 582 -4.66 -20.20 -0.67
C GLY A 582 -4.77 -19.47 0.67
N ALA A 583 -4.22 -18.26 0.80
CA ALA A 583 -4.38 -17.42 1.98
C ALA A 583 -5.80 -16.85 2.12
N ALA A 584 -6.55 -16.79 1.02
CA ALA A 584 -7.97 -16.44 0.99
C ALA A 584 -8.68 -17.14 -0.18
N ASP A 585 -9.99 -17.34 -0.07
CA ASP A 585 -10.82 -17.81 -1.18
C ASP A 585 -11.56 -16.67 -1.90
N ARG A 586 -11.74 -15.53 -1.22
CA ARG A 586 -12.46 -14.36 -1.71
C ARG A 586 -11.83 -13.07 -1.17
N ILE A 587 -11.51 -12.15 -2.07
CA ILE A 587 -11.00 -10.81 -1.73
C ILE A 587 -11.77 -9.76 -2.54
N VAL A 588 -12.25 -8.72 -1.86
CA VAL A 588 -12.77 -7.52 -2.51
C VAL A 588 -11.63 -6.51 -2.65
N VAL A 589 -11.31 -6.13 -3.86
CA VAL A 589 -10.37 -5.05 -4.16
C VAL A 589 -11.16 -3.77 -4.38
N VAL A 590 -10.87 -2.73 -3.60
CA VAL A 590 -11.55 -1.44 -3.69
C VAL A 590 -10.53 -0.35 -3.94
N VAL A 591 -10.76 0.46 -4.94
CA VAL A 591 -9.87 1.58 -5.30
C VAL A 591 -10.70 2.84 -5.39
N ALA A 592 -10.27 3.90 -4.73
CA ALA A 592 -10.99 5.16 -4.72
C ALA A 592 -10.03 6.35 -4.68
N ASP A 593 -10.37 7.39 -5.43
CA ASP A 593 -9.61 8.64 -5.51
C ASP A 593 -10.57 9.83 -5.55
N GLU A 594 -10.25 10.84 -4.76
CA GLU A 594 -10.94 12.12 -4.77
C GLU A 594 -10.21 13.15 -5.64
N CYS A 595 -10.92 14.19 -6.06
CA CYS A 595 -10.36 15.30 -6.81
C CYS A 595 -10.70 16.65 -6.14
N PRO A 596 -10.16 16.93 -4.94
CA PRO A 596 -10.39 18.19 -4.25
C PRO A 596 -9.58 19.34 -4.86
N ASP A 597 -9.95 20.57 -4.52
CA ASP A 597 -9.31 21.80 -5.01
C ASP A 597 -7.80 21.79 -4.80
N ALA A 598 -7.30 21.23 -3.69
CA ALA A 598 -5.87 21.11 -3.40
C ALA A 598 -5.11 20.29 -4.47
N VAL A 599 -5.73 19.22 -4.99
CA VAL A 599 -5.14 18.39 -6.06
C VAL A 599 -5.12 19.18 -7.37
N LEU A 600 -6.21 19.88 -7.72
CA LEU A 600 -6.27 20.73 -8.91
C LEU A 600 -5.27 21.89 -8.83
N ALA A 601 -5.19 22.54 -7.68
CA ALA A 601 -4.25 23.61 -7.35
C ALA A 601 -2.79 23.16 -7.50
N GLY A 602 -2.49 21.91 -7.16
CA GLY A 602 -1.16 21.35 -7.38
C GLY A 602 -0.83 21.13 -8.85
N HIS A 603 -1.77 20.57 -9.60
CA HIS A 603 -1.53 20.20 -11.00
C HIS A 603 -1.62 21.37 -11.97
N VAL A 604 -2.35 22.44 -11.65
CA VAL A 604 -2.48 23.62 -12.53
C VAL A 604 -1.15 24.34 -12.77
N LYS A 605 -0.19 24.21 -11.86
CA LYS A 605 1.16 24.79 -11.95
C LYS A 605 2.12 23.94 -12.77
N VAL A 606 1.74 22.72 -13.14
CA VAL A 606 2.54 21.85 -14.01
C VAL A 606 2.18 22.17 -15.46
N PRO A 607 3.10 22.75 -16.27
CA PRO A 607 2.78 23.18 -17.63
C PRO A 607 2.24 22.03 -18.49
N GLY A 608 1.11 22.28 -19.17
CA GLY A 608 0.46 21.29 -20.04
C GLY A 608 -0.09 20.06 -19.32
N TYR A 609 -0.22 20.09 -17.98
CA TYR A 609 -0.82 18.99 -17.23
C TYR A 609 -2.34 18.98 -17.37
N LEU A 610 -3.02 20.08 -17.00
CA LEU A 610 -4.47 20.18 -17.06
C LEU A 610 -4.94 20.72 -18.42
N SER A 611 -5.91 20.03 -19.02
CA SER A 611 -6.59 20.43 -20.25
C SER A 611 -7.72 21.42 -19.96
N GLN A 612 -8.03 22.27 -20.94
CA GLN A 612 -9.24 23.10 -20.99
C GLN A 612 -10.30 22.57 -21.96
N LYS A 613 -9.97 21.59 -22.79
CA LYS A 613 -10.80 21.12 -23.91
C LYS A 613 -11.20 19.65 -23.79
N GLY A 614 -10.95 19.04 -22.62
CA GLY A 614 -11.09 17.60 -22.40
C GLY A 614 -9.86 16.81 -22.80
N ILE A 615 -9.95 15.48 -22.69
CA ILE A 615 -8.81 14.58 -22.82
C ILE A 615 -8.78 13.99 -24.23
N ARG A 616 -7.65 14.15 -24.94
CA ARG A 616 -7.46 13.62 -26.30
C ARG A 616 -6.27 12.67 -26.33
N PRO A 617 -6.48 11.38 -25.98
CA PRO A 617 -5.42 10.38 -25.93
C PRO A 617 -4.61 10.34 -27.22
N PHE A 618 -3.28 10.30 -27.09
CA PHE A 618 -2.30 10.26 -28.17
C PHE A 618 -2.31 11.47 -29.14
N HIS A 619 -3.02 12.55 -28.80
CA HIS A 619 -3.09 13.80 -29.57
C HIS A 619 -2.61 15.03 -28.79
N GLY A 620 -2.20 14.84 -27.53
CA GLY A 620 -1.79 15.90 -26.63
C GLY A 620 -2.96 16.77 -26.13
N GLY A 621 -2.63 17.82 -25.39
CA GLY A 621 -3.60 18.81 -24.88
C GLY A 621 -3.88 18.74 -23.37
N GLY A 622 -3.31 17.77 -22.66
CA GLY A 622 -3.42 17.64 -21.21
C GLY A 622 -4.53 16.69 -20.77
N THR A 623 -4.71 16.59 -19.45
CA THR A 623 -5.70 15.71 -18.81
C THR A 623 -6.78 16.48 -18.04
N VAL A 624 -7.85 15.80 -17.64
CA VAL A 624 -8.88 16.30 -16.72
C VAL A 624 -8.94 15.38 -15.52
N LEU A 625 -8.61 15.89 -14.34
CA LEU A 625 -8.67 15.11 -13.11
C LEU A 625 -10.12 14.85 -12.69
N THR A 626 -10.40 13.64 -12.24
CA THR A 626 -11.76 13.20 -11.91
C THR A 626 -11.74 12.34 -10.66
N ALA A 627 -12.70 12.54 -9.75
CA ALA A 627 -12.94 11.62 -8.65
C ALA A 627 -13.60 10.34 -9.19
N GLY A 628 -13.20 9.19 -8.65
CA GLY A 628 -13.71 7.90 -9.11
C GLY A 628 -13.44 6.78 -8.11
N ALA A 629 -14.19 5.70 -8.26
CA ALA A 629 -13.96 4.47 -7.51
C ALA A 629 -14.38 3.24 -8.29
N VAL A 630 -13.76 2.11 -7.95
CA VAL A 630 -14.03 0.79 -8.52
C VAL A 630 -13.91 -0.27 -7.42
N ALA A 631 -14.81 -1.24 -7.43
CA ALA A 631 -14.77 -2.41 -6.56
C ALA A 631 -14.81 -3.68 -7.43
N VAL A 632 -13.89 -4.61 -7.16
CA VAL A 632 -13.71 -5.86 -7.90
C VAL A 632 -13.73 -7.02 -6.91
N VAL A 633 -14.47 -8.09 -7.19
CA VAL A 633 -14.40 -9.33 -6.40
C VAL A 633 -13.52 -10.32 -7.13
N LEU A 634 -12.48 -10.80 -6.44
CA LEU A 634 -11.67 -11.93 -6.87
C LEU A 634 -12.00 -13.15 -6.03
N GLU A 635 -12.18 -14.29 -6.69
CA GLU A 635 -12.46 -15.58 -6.03
C GLU A 635 -11.64 -16.72 -6.62
N SER A 636 -11.29 -17.69 -5.77
CA SER A 636 -10.92 -19.02 -6.25
C SER A 636 -12.15 -19.73 -6.82
N ALA A 637 -11.96 -20.78 -7.62
CA ALA A 637 -13.08 -21.61 -8.08
C ALA A 637 -13.96 -22.12 -6.91
N ALA A 638 -13.34 -22.51 -5.80
CA ALA A 638 -14.04 -22.95 -4.60
C ALA A 638 -14.81 -21.81 -3.91
N GLY A 639 -14.22 -20.61 -3.83
CA GLY A 639 -14.88 -19.42 -3.30
C GLY A 639 -16.11 -19.03 -4.11
N ALA A 640 -15.98 -18.99 -5.44
CA ALA A 640 -17.09 -18.71 -6.35
C ALA A 640 -18.22 -19.74 -6.21
N ALA A 641 -17.89 -21.03 -6.06
CA ALA A 641 -18.88 -22.07 -5.81
C ALA A 641 -19.57 -21.92 -4.44
N GLU A 642 -18.83 -21.57 -3.37
CA GLU A 642 -19.39 -21.33 -2.03
C GLU A 642 -20.34 -20.12 -2.02
N SER A 643 -20.01 -19.07 -2.79
CA SER A 643 -20.81 -17.84 -2.87
C SER A 643 -21.92 -17.89 -3.92
N GLY A 644 -21.96 -18.93 -4.76
CA GLY A 644 -22.90 -19.05 -5.88
C GLY A 644 -22.66 -18.03 -7.00
N ALA A 645 -21.46 -17.46 -7.08
CA ALA A 645 -21.13 -16.42 -8.05
C ALA A 645 -20.72 -17.00 -9.40
N ALA A 646 -21.17 -16.38 -10.49
CA ALA A 646 -20.73 -16.72 -11.84
C ALA A 646 -19.48 -15.90 -12.20
N PRO A 647 -18.37 -16.53 -12.61
CA PRO A 647 -17.22 -15.82 -13.14
C PRO A 647 -17.58 -14.95 -14.35
N VAL A 648 -17.14 -13.69 -14.34
CA VAL A 648 -17.28 -12.76 -15.48
C VAL A 648 -15.99 -12.64 -16.28
N ALA A 649 -14.84 -12.93 -15.66
CA ALA A 649 -13.55 -13.04 -16.34
C ALA A 649 -12.57 -13.89 -15.51
N ARG A 650 -11.53 -14.42 -16.16
CA ARG A 650 -10.40 -15.09 -15.50
C ARG A 650 -9.17 -14.18 -15.54
N ILE A 651 -8.44 -14.08 -14.45
CA ILE A 651 -7.11 -13.44 -14.44
C ILE A 651 -6.10 -14.40 -15.07
N ALA A 652 -5.46 -13.98 -16.16
CA ALA A 652 -4.55 -14.82 -16.93
C ALA A 652 -3.08 -14.55 -16.65
N GLY A 653 -2.66 -13.28 -16.52
CA GLY A 653 -1.27 -12.95 -16.29
C GLY A 653 -1.04 -11.49 -15.90
N PHE A 654 0.06 -11.24 -15.20
CA PHE A 654 0.53 -9.91 -14.84
C PHE A 654 1.95 -9.68 -15.36
N GLY A 655 2.27 -8.42 -15.64
CA GLY A 655 3.64 -7.95 -15.88
C GLY A 655 3.86 -6.67 -15.08
N ILE A 656 4.96 -6.61 -14.33
CA ILE A 656 5.22 -5.59 -13.34
C ILE A 656 6.67 -5.16 -13.45
N THR A 657 6.90 -3.90 -13.80
CA THR A 657 8.25 -3.43 -14.09
C THR A 657 8.46 -2.01 -13.58
N GLY A 658 9.72 -1.61 -13.48
CA GLY A 658 10.14 -0.26 -13.12
C GLY A 658 11.19 0.30 -14.07
N ASP A 659 11.56 1.54 -13.80
CA ASP A 659 12.62 2.29 -14.44
C ASP A 659 13.32 3.18 -13.39
N ASP A 660 14.37 3.89 -13.81
CA ASP A 660 15.22 4.74 -12.96
C ASP A 660 14.82 6.22 -12.97
N SER A 661 13.62 6.58 -13.44
CA SER A 661 13.22 7.98 -13.62
C SER A 661 13.07 8.77 -12.31
N GLY A 662 12.87 8.07 -11.19
CA GLY A 662 12.76 8.65 -9.85
C GLY A 662 11.53 9.54 -9.67
N MET A 663 11.50 10.28 -8.56
CA MET A 663 10.32 11.03 -8.13
C MET A 663 9.74 11.97 -9.21
N ALA A 664 8.46 11.77 -9.53
CA ALA A 664 7.69 12.52 -10.52
C ALA A 664 8.24 12.45 -11.96
N GLY A 665 9.14 11.50 -12.25
CA GLY A 665 9.72 11.24 -13.57
C GLY A 665 8.95 10.18 -14.36
N LEU A 666 9.27 10.07 -15.65
CA LEU A 666 8.87 8.97 -16.51
C LEU A 666 9.88 8.85 -17.65
N ARG A 667 10.38 7.65 -17.96
CA ARG A 667 11.27 7.49 -19.11
C ARG A 667 10.53 7.70 -20.43
N GLY A 668 11.22 8.37 -21.35
CA GLY A 668 10.72 8.65 -22.68
C GLY A 668 10.66 7.41 -23.57
N ASP A 669 11.58 6.45 -23.44
CA ASP A 669 11.72 5.35 -24.42
C ASP A 669 10.53 4.38 -24.45
N GLY A 670 9.85 4.16 -23.32
CA GLY A 670 8.76 3.19 -23.19
C GLY A 670 9.23 1.74 -23.03
N GLU A 671 10.52 1.49 -22.81
CA GLU A 671 11.07 0.13 -22.78
C GLU A 671 10.56 -0.68 -21.59
N ALA A 672 10.66 -0.14 -20.38
CA ALA A 672 10.14 -0.79 -19.18
C ALA A 672 8.64 -1.05 -19.29
N TRP A 673 7.90 -0.05 -19.77
CA TRP A 673 6.46 -0.20 -20.01
C TRP A 673 6.17 -1.32 -21.02
N GLY A 674 6.89 -1.40 -22.13
CA GLY A 674 6.75 -2.48 -23.12
C GLY A 674 7.10 -3.86 -22.56
N ARG A 675 8.10 -3.95 -21.66
CA ARG A 675 8.40 -5.18 -20.93
C ARG A 675 7.22 -5.63 -20.07
N SER A 676 6.53 -4.71 -19.40
CA SER A 676 5.33 -5.07 -18.62
C SER A 676 4.25 -5.73 -19.48
N PHE A 677 4.05 -5.30 -20.74
CA PHE A 677 3.12 -5.96 -21.66
C PHE A 677 3.60 -7.37 -22.01
N THR A 678 4.88 -7.49 -22.36
CA THR A 678 5.48 -8.77 -22.77
C THR A 678 5.46 -9.78 -21.62
N GLU A 679 5.73 -9.35 -20.38
CA GLU A 679 5.67 -10.19 -19.19
C GLU A 679 4.24 -10.64 -18.88
N ALA A 680 3.25 -9.76 -19.00
CA ALA A 680 1.84 -10.12 -18.79
C ALA A 680 1.36 -11.15 -19.82
N LEU A 681 1.74 -10.98 -21.09
CA LEU A 681 1.47 -11.93 -22.17
C LEU A 681 2.16 -13.28 -21.93
N ARG A 682 3.45 -13.26 -21.55
CA ARG A 682 4.22 -14.46 -21.21
C ARG A 682 3.59 -15.21 -20.03
N ALA A 683 3.20 -14.49 -18.97
CA ALA A 683 2.54 -15.08 -17.80
C ALA A 683 1.18 -15.70 -18.16
N ALA A 684 0.47 -15.12 -19.13
CA ALA A 684 -0.79 -15.66 -19.64
C ALA A 684 -0.61 -16.80 -20.65
N GLY A 685 0.61 -17.04 -21.15
CA GLY A 685 0.87 -18.01 -22.22
C GLY A 685 0.35 -17.58 -23.59
N LEU A 686 0.26 -16.26 -23.84
CA LEU A 686 -0.35 -15.67 -25.04
C LEU A 686 0.67 -14.84 -25.84
N GLY A 687 0.39 -14.65 -27.12
CA GLY A 687 1.05 -13.67 -27.99
C GLY A 687 0.24 -12.39 -28.14
N PRO A 688 0.84 -11.30 -28.68
CA PRO A 688 0.12 -10.03 -28.88
C PRO A 688 -1.04 -10.14 -29.88
N GLY A 689 -1.00 -11.12 -30.80
CA GLY A 689 -2.08 -11.38 -31.75
C GLY A 689 -3.37 -11.89 -31.10
N ASP A 690 -3.27 -12.52 -29.92
CA ASP A 690 -4.40 -13.09 -29.19
C ASP A 690 -5.21 -12.02 -28.43
N ILE A 691 -4.64 -10.83 -28.25
CA ILE A 691 -5.29 -9.74 -27.53
C ILE A 691 -6.37 -9.09 -28.41
N GLY A 692 -7.64 -9.25 -28.04
CA GLY A 692 -8.78 -8.65 -28.72
C GLY A 692 -8.98 -7.16 -28.40
N MET A 693 -8.48 -6.70 -27.25
CA MET A 693 -8.59 -5.31 -26.80
C MET A 693 -7.46 -4.92 -25.85
N VAL A 694 -6.97 -3.70 -26.00
CA VAL A 694 -6.10 -3.03 -25.02
C VAL A 694 -6.87 -1.88 -24.37
N ALA A 695 -6.97 -1.88 -23.04
CA ALA A 695 -7.36 -0.71 -22.26
C ALA A 695 -6.09 0.08 -21.90
N ALA A 696 -5.81 1.12 -22.68
CA ALA A 696 -4.62 1.95 -22.54
C ALA A 696 -4.69 2.86 -21.31
N ALA A 697 -3.52 3.21 -20.79
CA ALA A 697 -3.39 4.17 -19.70
C ALA A 697 -3.38 5.63 -20.20
N ALA A 698 -3.36 5.85 -21.51
CA ALA A 698 -3.29 7.15 -22.17
C ALA A 698 -4.20 8.21 -21.54
N MET A 699 -3.60 9.35 -21.22
CA MET A 699 -4.20 10.44 -20.44
C MET A 699 -4.21 11.79 -21.19
N GLY A 700 -3.86 11.80 -22.48
CA GLY A 700 -3.82 13.01 -23.30
C GLY A 700 -2.58 13.88 -23.10
N ARG A 701 -1.56 13.38 -22.39
CA ARG A 701 -0.28 14.07 -22.18
C ARG A 701 0.80 13.41 -23.02
N ASP A 702 1.47 14.16 -23.89
CA ASP A 702 2.55 13.62 -24.75
C ASP A 702 3.69 12.97 -23.94
N ALA A 703 3.95 13.49 -22.75
CA ALA A 703 4.94 12.95 -21.82
C ALA A 703 4.61 11.53 -21.33
N VAL A 704 3.37 11.07 -21.44
CA VAL A 704 2.88 9.76 -21.01
C VAL A 704 2.44 8.92 -22.21
N ASP A 705 1.60 9.50 -23.06
CA ASP A 705 1.01 8.84 -24.22
C ASP A 705 2.09 8.49 -25.27
N GLY A 706 3.16 9.30 -25.38
CA GLY A 706 4.29 9.02 -26.26
C GLY A 706 5.06 7.74 -25.88
N PRO A 707 5.54 7.62 -24.63
CA PRO A 707 6.12 6.37 -24.13
C PRO A 707 5.18 5.17 -24.23
N GLU A 708 3.88 5.31 -23.92
CA GLU A 708 2.93 4.21 -24.07
C GLU A 708 2.77 3.76 -25.52
N ALA A 709 2.69 4.70 -26.47
CA ALA A 709 2.60 4.36 -27.90
C ALA A 709 3.83 3.57 -28.37
N ARG A 710 5.03 3.94 -27.91
CA ARG A 710 6.26 3.17 -28.18
C ARG A 710 6.22 1.79 -27.55
N ALA A 711 5.77 1.69 -26.31
CA ALA A 711 5.61 0.42 -25.60
C ALA A 711 4.63 -0.52 -26.32
N LEU A 712 3.48 0.00 -26.77
CA LEU A 712 2.49 -0.74 -27.55
C LEU A 712 3.07 -1.21 -28.88
N ALA A 713 3.83 -0.36 -29.58
CA ALA A 713 4.48 -0.73 -30.83
C ALA A 713 5.53 -1.83 -30.63
N ALA A 714 6.39 -1.68 -29.62
CA ALA A 714 7.43 -2.65 -29.28
C ALA A 714 6.86 -4.02 -28.89
N ALA A 715 5.70 -4.04 -28.21
CA ALA A 715 5.02 -5.28 -27.83
C ALA A 715 4.13 -5.87 -28.95
N GLY A 716 4.04 -5.23 -30.13
CA GLY A 716 3.18 -5.68 -31.23
C GLY A 716 1.68 -5.46 -30.99
N LEU A 717 1.33 -4.56 -30.07
CA LEU A 717 -0.05 -4.27 -29.65
C LEU A 717 -0.65 -3.02 -30.31
N ALA A 718 0.16 -2.16 -30.93
CA ALA A 718 -0.30 -0.87 -31.48
C ALA A 718 -1.36 -0.97 -32.60
N THR A 719 -1.44 -2.11 -33.28
CA THR A 719 -2.44 -2.39 -34.33
C THR A 719 -3.66 -3.16 -33.81
N ARG A 720 -3.63 -3.62 -32.54
CA ARG A 720 -4.79 -4.25 -31.89
C ARG A 720 -5.80 -3.16 -31.51
N PRO A 721 -7.08 -3.48 -31.31
CA PRO A 721 -8.04 -2.49 -30.83
C PRO A 721 -7.59 -1.86 -29.49
N VAL A 722 -7.23 -0.58 -29.51
CA VAL A 722 -6.78 0.17 -28.33
C VAL A 722 -7.88 1.14 -27.92
N THR A 723 -8.30 1.09 -26.67
CA THR A 723 -9.32 1.98 -26.10
C THR A 723 -8.69 2.84 -25.01
N ALA A 724 -9.16 4.07 -24.86
CA ALA A 724 -8.67 5.00 -23.85
C ALA A 724 -9.86 5.58 -23.07
N THR A 725 -10.29 4.84 -22.05
CA THR A 725 -11.48 5.17 -21.23
C THR A 725 -11.35 6.51 -20.52
N LYS A 726 -10.12 6.98 -20.24
CA LYS A 726 -9.87 8.31 -19.67
C LYS A 726 -10.45 9.44 -20.52
N SER A 727 -10.55 9.28 -21.85
CA SER A 727 -11.22 10.27 -22.71
C SER A 727 -12.68 10.55 -22.31
N VAL A 728 -13.35 9.57 -21.71
CA VAL A 728 -14.74 9.64 -21.24
C VAL A 728 -14.79 9.86 -19.73
N LEU A 729 -13.98 9.12 -18.97
CA LEU A 729 -14.08 9.01 -17.51
C LEU A 729 -13.19 10.01 -16.75
N GLY A 730 -12.24 10.66 -17.43
CA GLY A 730 -11.23 11.48 -16.79
C GLY A 730 -10.04 10.69 -16.26
N GLU A 731 -9.03 11.39 -15.76
CA GLU A 731 -7.93 10.81 -14.98
C GLU A 731 -8.38 10.63 -13.54
N THR A 732 -8.79 9.41 -13.19
CA THR A 732 -9.21 9.03 -11.84
C THR A 732 -8.08 8.41 -11.01
N LEU A 733 -6.83 8.66 -11.40
CA LEU A 733 -5.62 8.31 -10.68
C LEU A 733 -5.55 6.80 -10.44
N GLY A 734 -5.55 6.36 -9.18
CA GLY A 734 -5.39 4.95 -8.82
C GLY A 734 -6.52 4.06 -9.34
N SER A 735 -7.75 4.57 -9.42
CA SER A 735 -8.92 3.84 -9.91
C SER A 735 -9.00 3.71 -11.44
N ALA A 736 -8.19 4.46 -12.20
CA ALA A 736 -8.34 4.58 -13.65
C ALA A 736 -8.17 3.24 -14.38
N ALA A 737 -7.17 2.45 -13.99
CA ALA A 737 -6.95 1.14 -14.60
C ALA A 737 -8.08 0.14 -14.27
N GLY A 738 -8.71 0.23 -13.09
CA GLY A 738 -9.87 -0.59 -12.76
C GLY A 738 -11.13 -0.22 -13.55
N LEU A 739 -11.31 1.06 -13.87
CA LEU A 739 -12.36 1.49 -14.80
C LEU A 739 -12.06 1.02 -16.25
N GLY A 740 -10.78 0.97 -16.63
CA GLY A 740 -10.33 0.29 -17.86
C GLY A 740 -10.61 -1.22 -17.85
N LEU A 741 -10.38 -1.89 -16.72
CA LEU A 741 -10.71 -3.30 -16.53
C LEU A 741 -12.23 -3.55 -16.63
N LEU A 742 -13.06 -2.65 -16.09
CA LEU A 742 -14.51 -2.73 -16.23
C LEU A 742 -14.93 -2.70 -17.71
N ALA A 743 -14.33 -1.83 -18.52
CA ALA A 743 -14.54 -1.82 -19.96
C ALA A 743 -14.06 -3.12 -20.63
N ALA A 744 -12.91 -3.66 -20.23
CA ALA A 744 -12.39 -4.92 -20.74
C ALA A 744 -13.31 -6.11 -20.40
N VAL A 745 -13.82 -6.20 -19.17
CA VAL A 745 -14.78 -7.25 -18.75
C VAL A 745 -16.07 -7.17 -19.55
N ARG A 746 -16.56 -5.96 -19.84
CA ARG A 746 -17.72 -5.79 -20.73
C ARG A 746 -17.41 -6.27 -22.15
N ALA A 747 -16.28 -5.88 -22.72
CA ALA A 747 -15.87 -6.30 -24.05
C ALA A 747 -15.72 -7.84 -24.17
N LEU A 748 -15.21 -8.50 -23.12
CA LEU A 748 -15.16 -9.96 -23.05
C LEU A 748 -16.56 -10.60 -23.12
N ALA A 749 -17.56 -9.95 -22.53
CA ALA A 749 -18.93 -10.45 -22.43
C ALA A 749 -19.79 -10.18 -23.68
N ASP A 750 -19.69 -8.99 -24.28
CA ASP A 750 -20.59 -8.56 -25.36
C ASP A 750 -19.87 -8.09 -26.65
N GLY A 751 -18.53 -8.06 -26.66
CA GLY A 751 -17.73 -7.62 -27.79
C GLY A 751 -17.67 -6.10 -28.00
N THR A 752 -18.30 -5.30 -27.13
CA THR A 752 -18.35 -3.84 -27.26
C THR A 752 -17.00 -3.20 -26.94
N LEU A 753 -16.45 -2.47 -27.90
CA LEU A 753 -15.24 -1.66 -27.72
C LEU A 753 -15.64 -0.20 -27.48
N PRO A 754 -15.37 0.38 -26.29
CA PRO A 754 -15.69 1.78 -26.02
C PRO A 754 -14.90 2.72 -26.94
N GLY A 755 -15.59 3.73 -27.47
CA GLY A 755 -14.98 4.75 -28.31
C GLY A 755 -14.12 5.73 -27.52
N THR A 756 -13.12 6.31 -28.20
CA THR A 756 -12.29 7.38 -27.63
C THR A 756 -12.90 8.74 -27.97
N TRP A 757 -13.38 9.47 -26.96
CA TRP A 757 -14.03 10.77 -27.17
C TRP A 757 -13.08 11.79 -27.83
N ALA A 758 -13.63 12.63 -28.71
CA ALA A 758 -12.92 13.68 -29.46
C ALA A 758 -11.72 13.19 -30.29
N VAL A 759 -11.79 11.92 -30.73
CA VAL A 759 -10.85 11.27 -31.64
C VAL A 759 -11.63 10.64 -32.81
N ASP A 760 -11.57 11.31 -33.96
CA ASP A 760 -12.20 10.83 -35.20
C ASP A 760 -11.30 9.88 -35.99
N VAL A 761 -9.98 10.09 -35.93
CA VAL A 761 -8.97 9.34 -36.68
C VAL A 761 -7.87 8.87 -35.72
N ALA A 762 -7.52 7.59 -35.82
CA ALA A 762 -6.42 7.02 -35.05
C ALA A 762 -5.08 7.67 -35.45
N PRO A 763 -4.20 8.01 -34.47
CA PRO A 763 -2.90 8.57 -34.77
C PRO A 763 -1.98 7.49 -35.35
N ALA A 764 -1.03 7.89 -36.20
CA ALA A 764 -0.09 6.96 -36.84
C ALA A 764 0.71 6.11 -35.84
N ALA A 765 0.96 6.63 -34.63
CA ALA A 765 1.67 5.92 -33.57
C ALA A 765 0.86 4.78 -32.93
N VAL A 766 -0.48 4.86 -32.97
CA VAL A 766 -1.40 3.84 -32.42
C VAL A 766 -2.55 3.64 -33.41
N PRO A 767 -2.28 2.98 -34.56
CA PRO A 767 -3.27 2.83 -35.64
C PRO A 767 -4.51 2.03 -35.21
N GLY A 768 -4.41 1.22 -34.15
CA GLY A 768 -5.53 0.47 -33.60
C GLY A 768 -6.42 1.25 -32.62
N LEU A 769 -6.17 2.54 -32.38
CA LEU A 769 -6.99 3.35 -31.48
C LEU A 769 -8.45 3.41 -31.96
N VAL A 770 -9.38 2.97 -31.11
CA VAL A 770 -10.81 2.93 -31.40
C VAL A 770 -11.35 4.37 -31.41
N PRO A 771 -11.92 4.85 -32.54
CA PRO A 771 -12.43 6.21 -32.65
C PRO A 771 -13.70 6.41 -31.83
N GLN A 772 -14.19 7.65 -31.74
CA GLN A 772 -15.35 8.02 -30.91
C GLN A 772 -16.60 7.17 -31.16
N GLY A 773 -16.83 6.71 -32.40
CA GLY A 773 -17.96 5.86 -32.75
C GLY A 773 -17.95 4.47 -32.10
N GLY A 774 -16.88 4.11 -31.39
CA GLY A 774 -16.72 2.79 -30.79
C GLY A 774 -16.48 1.70 -31.83
N GLY A 775 -16.60 0.45 -31.39
CA GLY A 775 -16.50 -0.71 -32.27
C GLY A 775 -17.09 -1.96 -31.66
N VAL A 776 -17.17 -3.02 -32.46
CA VAL A 776 -17.51 -4.36 -32.00
C VAL A 776 -16.43 -5.31 -32.51
N ALA A 777 -15.88 -6.12 -31.62
CA ALA A 777 -14.92 -7.17 -31.95
C ALA A 777 -15.14 -8.38 -31.05
N GLU A 778 -14.78 -9.56 -31.53
CA GLU A 778 -14.67 -10.71 -30.65
C GLU A 778 -13.45 -10.52 -29.74
N VAL A 779 -13.70 -10.47 -28.43
CA VAL A 779 -12.65 -10.32 -27.42
C VAL A 779 -12.63 -11.58 -26.55
N GLU A 780 -11.60 -12.40 -26.73
CA GLU A 780 -11.31 -13.56 -25.86
C GLU A 780 -10.34 -13.18 -24.74
N HIS A 781 -9.37 -12.32 -25.06
CA HIS A 781 -8.38 -11.80 -24.13
C HIS A 781 -8.28 -10.28 -24.25
N ALA A 782 -8.15 -9.60 -23.10
CA ALA A 782 -7.93 -8.17 -23.04
C ALA A 782 -6.73 -7.84 -22.15
N LEU A 783 -5.95 -6.85 -22.56
CA LEU A 783 -4.83 -6.32 -21.79
C LEU A 783 -5.20 -4.96 -21.19
N VAL A 784 -4.99 -4.79 -19.89
CA VAL A 784 -5.19 -3.53 -19.17
C VAL A 784 -3.83 -2.96 -18.78
N SER A 785 -3.55 -1.72 -19.19
CA SER A 785 -2.29 -1.01 -18.95
C SER A 785 -2.45 0.03 -17.84
N SER A 786 -1.41 0.23 -17.04
CA SER A 786 -1.34 1.31 -16.06
C SER A 786 0.10 1.78 -15.87
N PHE A 787 0.25 3.03 -15.45
CA PHE A 787 1.54 3.62 -15.09
C PHE A 787 1.40 4.50 -13.86
N ALA A 788 2.52 4.83 -13.23
CA ALA A 788 2.63 5.93 -12.28
C ALA A 788 3.88 6.75 -12.60
N TYR A 789 3.82 8.06 -12.33
CA TYR A 789 5.04 8.85 -12.25
C TYR A 789 5.96 8.25 -11.18
N GLY A 790 7.27 8.33 -11.39
CA GLY A 790 8.21 7.41 -10.74
C GLY A 790 8.72 6.34 -11.68
N GLY A 791 7.90 5.96 -12.69
CA GLY A 791 8.21 4.97 -13.73
C GLY A 791 7.72 3.56 -13.45
N SER A 792 6.69 3.42 -12.62
CA SER A 792 6.12 2.10 -12.30
C SER A 792 5.11 1.71 -13.36
N TYR A 793 5.18 0.49 -13.86
CA TYR A 793 4.29 -0.01 -14.92
C TYR A 793 3.71 -1.36 -14.54
N PHE A 794 2.40 -1.46 -14.61
CA PHE A 794 1.67 -2.71 -14.38
C PHE A 794 0.77 -3.00 -15.58
N SER A 795 0.73 -4.26 -15.97
CA SER A 795 -0.10 -4.76 -17.05
C SER A 795 -0.80 -6.05 -16.61
N LEU A 796 -2.08 -6.17 -16.93
CA LEU A 796 -2.93 -7.31 -16.59
C LEU A 796 -3.57 -7.87 -17.85
N VAL A 797 -3.47 -9.18 -18.06
CA VAL A 797 -4.27 -9.90 -19.05
C VAL A 797 -5.44 -10.59 -18.36
N VAL A 798 -6.65 -10.31 -18.82
CA VAL A 798 -7.88 -11.02 -18.45
C VAL A 798 -8.43 -11.78 -19.64
N SER A 799 -9.05 -12.93 -19.38
CA SER A 799 -9.67 -13.78 -20.39
C SER A 799 -11.15 -13.97 -20.11
N ARG A 800 -11.93 -14.28 -21.16
CA ARG A 800 -13.33 -14.69 -21.01
C ARG A 800 -13.41 -15.87 -20.04
N ALA A 801 -14.37 -15.82 -19.11
CA ALA A 801 -14.67 -16.97 -18.27
C ALA A 801 -15.26 -18.09 -19.14
N GLY A 802 -14.66 -19.28 -19.08
CA GLY A 802 -15.06 -20.45 -19.88
C GLY A 802 -16.36 -21.11 -19.43
#